data_AF-A0A921ZRI4-F1
#
_entry.id   AF-A0A921ZRI4-F1
#
_cell.length_a   1.000
_cell.length_b   1.000
_cell.length_c   1.000
_cell.angle_alpha   90.00
_cell.angle_beta   90.00
_cell.angle_gamma   90.00
#
_symmetry.space_group_name_H-M   'P 1'
#
loop_
_entity.id
_entity.type
_entity.pdbx_description
1 polymer ?
#
loop_
_entity_poly.entity_id
_entity_poly.type
_entity_poly.pdbx_seq_one_letter_code
_entity_poly.pdbx_strand_id
1 'polypeptide(L)'
;MSMSGRLCGTEKAIIVLDLIKLTFQEFPYYRRMENKVIALICMLLIVLCYISPLLVFVFLVCRLLEERASGIQELTKMVGVPSHLLGISHFLNVLPAGLLFAIFGTIVLKVTANPFIPNTNGIYIFILLILHYVALVSMAFACSYLAKGTQYSITIALFAYAALGMPALLVSKYSLPRALVYLAGLLPHKPMVWFWNDVRASEEFDSGVTTGTLLKSYITDSAPVLISYVMLILQTAIFFSLTWYLNLVRPGKYGQALPWLFMFKRSYWSKNEVIPDDSSESSDTELMDRSPKTSYGEYQYFEKPEQDLDRHCEQSGQFQKTTAKAGMIGATRGSVYVNGLSTTSQLDMVRRHLGLCPQHNLFFSDLTVLEHVMFFTLLKGTTYKKALMSSKELLNDLGLRDKERNKSSELSGGMKRRLQLACALAGDADVLVLDEPTSGLDVETRRSLWDLLLGLRGSRTVLVSTHFMEEAEALGDRVAALHRGRLACHATPMHLKRAVGTGYRLSVTTEGTPMESKVTALVQKHIPSATIKDQAMNSLTYSLPANESSKFEQLFSDLEDKRYELKINSMGVGISTLEEVFLKLCSDVDTSWKNLEQNGNGTLNETPQYVKHTGFALYKRQLWALLKRQARYIISKKHSFFILQVVMPIFFLCGFTYLFNNDVLETEPVNPSRTLDLDLYNYRDDRRVLYNADDVTALAQTYPKVQFERSSDIYEGILNYAKKDVWDYNKYLFGLEYNDTDAKVPIS
;
A
#
# COMPACT_ATOMS: atom_id res chain seq x y z
N MET A 1 36.71 100.60 -32.64
CA MET A 1 37.74 101.30 -31.84
C MET A 1 38.76 100.26 -31.41
N SER A 2 40.04 100.58 -31.61
CA SER A 2 41.24 99.72 -31.54
C SER A 2 41.44 98.97 -30.21
N MET A 3 41.88 97.70 -30.29
CA MET A 3 43.14 97.13 -29.75
C MET A 3 43.09 95.60 -29.95
N SER A 4 43.81 95.00 -30.92
CA SER A 4 45.24 94.65 -30.90
C SER A 4 45.67 93.86 -29.66
N GLY A 5 45.82 92.54 -29.83
CA GLY A 5 46.48 91.65 -28.88
C GLY A 5 46.59 90.23 -29.44
N ARG A 6 47.56 90.01 -30.34
CA ARG A 6 47.95 88.67 -30.82
C ARG A 6 48.38 87.79 -29.64
N LEU A 7 47.97 86.53 -29.64
CA LEU A 7 48.89 85.40 -29.43
C LEU A 7 48.44 84.22 -30.30
N CYS A 8 49.29 83.95 -31.28
CA CYS A 8 49.23 82.91 -32.28
C CYS A 8 49.54 81.55 -31.62
N GLY A 9 48.69 80.53 -31.83
CA GLY A 9 49.02 79.17 -31.36
C GLY A 9 47.92 78.11 -31.44
N THR A 10 46.63 78.48 -31.51
CA THR A 10 45.54 77.52 -31.30
C THR A 10 44.79 77.06 -32.56
N GLU A 11 45.10 77.59 -33.75
CA GLU A 11 44.37 77.22 -34.98
C GLU A 11 44.80 75.88 -35.61
N LYS A 12 46.00 75.36 -35.30
CA LYS A 12 46.45 74.07 -35.86
C LYS A 12 45.94 72.83 -35.12
N ALA A 13 45.41 72.97 -33.90
CA ALA A 13 44.83 71.84 -33.15
C ALA A 13 43.35 71.59 -33.51
N ILE A 14 42.66 72.61 -34.02
CA ILE A 14 41.22 72.55 -34.33
C ILE A 14 40.94 71.72 -35.60
N ILE A 15 41.89 71.66 -36.54
CA ILE A 15 41.70 70.95 -37.83
C ILE A 15 41.81 69.42 -37.69
N VAL A 16 42.42 68.89 -36.62
CA VAL A 16 42.63 67.43 -36.47
C VAL A 16 41.42 66.72 -35.84
N LEU A 17 40.56 67.43 -35.10
CA LEU A 17 39.41 66.84 -34.39
C LEU A 17 38.13 66.73 -35.24
N ASP A 18 38.01 67.49 -36.33
CA ASP A 18 36.86 67.41 -37.26
C ASP A 18 36.90 66.16 -38.17
N LEU A 19 37.99 65.38 -38.12
CA LEU A 19 38.20 64.19 -38.96
C LEU A 19 37.87 62.85 -38.29
N ILE A 20 37.49 62.82 -37.00
CA ILE A 20 37.14 61.57 -36.30
C ILE A 20 35.63 61.49 -36.05
N LYS A 21 34.91 60.95 -37.03
CA LYS A 21 33.50 60.54 -36.87
C LYS A 21 33.43 59.26 -36.03
N LEU A 22 33.39 59.39 -34.71
CA LEU A 22 33.04 58.29 -33.81
C LEU A 22 31.57 57.92 -33.99
N THR A 23 31.32 56.78 -34.62
CA THR A 23 29.99 56.20 -34.76
C THR A 23 29.82 55.12 -33.71
N PHE A 24 28.88 55.33 -32.79
CA PHE A 24 28.45 54.31 -31.85
C PHE A 24 27.37 53.49 -32.52
N GLN A 25 27.62 52.20 -32.74
CA GLN A 25 26.63 51.26 -33.24
C GLN A 25 26.30 50.28 -32.11
N GLU A 26 25.03 50.29 -31.68
CA GLU A 26 24.54 49.28 -30.76
C GLU A 26 24.64 47.90 -31.43
N PHE A 27 25.03 46.89 -30.65
CA PHE A 27 24.97 45.50 -31.12
C PHE A 27 23.53 45.19 -31.55
N PRO A 28 23.32 44.52 -32.71
CA PRO A 28 21.98 44.15 -33.15
C PRO A 28 21.34 43.26 -32.07
N TYR A 29 20.35 43.81 -31.37
CA TYR A 29 19.59 43.06 -30.38
C TYR A 29 18.48 42.31 -31.12
N TYR A 30 18.39 40.99 -30.91
CA TYR A 30 17.24 40.23 -31.37
C TYR A 30 16.03 40.68 -30.54
N ARG A 31 14.93 41.08 -31.21
CA ARG A 31 13.72 41.52 -30.52
C ARG A 31 13.05 40.30 -29.88
N ARG A 32 13.37 40.02 -28.62
CA ARG A 32 12.60 39.08 -27.79
C ARG A 32 11.21 39.66 -27.62
N MET A 33 10.22 39.07 -28.28
CA MET A 33 8.81 39.39 -28.05
C MET A 33 8.45 38.78 -26.70
N GLU A 34 8.70 39.53 -25.63
CA GLU A 34 8.40 39.08 -24.27
C GLU A 34 6.89 39.08 -24.06
N ASN A 35 6.21 38.08 -24.63
CA ASN A 35 4.79 37.85 -24.46
C ASN A 35 4.55 37.29 -23.06
N LYS A 36 4.50 38.21 -22.07
CA LYS A 36 4.26 37.89 -20.65
C LYS A 36 3.03 36.99 -20.44
N VAL A 37 2.05 37.08 -21.33
CA VAL A 37 0.84 36.24 -21.33
C VAL A 37 1.14 34.76 -21.61
N ILE A 38 1.96 34.44 -22.62
CA ILE A 38 2.31 33.04 -22.97
C ILE A 38 3.17 32.43 -21.86
N ALA A 39 4.09 33.22 -21.31
CA ALA A 39 4.88 32.80 -20.15
C ALA A 39 4.01 32.47 -18.94
N LEU A 40 3.02 33.33 -18.63
CA LEU A 40 2.07 33.11 -17.56
C LEU A 40 1.21 31.85 -17.81
N ILE A 41 0.73 31.66 -19.03
CA ILE A 41 -0.08 30.48 -19.40
C ILE A 41 0.72 29.19 -19.23
N CYS A 42 1.95 29.12 -19.74
CA CYS A 42 2.79 27.92 -19.62
C CYS A 42 3.11 27.60 -18.15
N MET A 43 3.36 28.63 -17.33
CA MET A 43 3.54 28.46 -15.89
C MET A 43 2.27 27.94 -15.20
N LEU A 44 1.10 28.47 -15.56
CA LEU A 44 -0.19 28.00 -15.05
C LEU A 44 -0.48 26.56 -15.48
N LEU A 45 -0.12 26.18 -16.71
CA LEU A 45 -0.32 24.83 -17.24
C LEU A 45 0.52 23.79 -16.50
N ILE A 46 1.73 24.12 -16.06
CA ILE A 46 2.54 23.25 -15.20
C ILE A 46 1.78 22.94 -13.91
N VAL A 47 1.23 23.96 -13.24
CA VAL A 47 0.46 23.81 -12.00
C VAL A 47 -0.84 23.04 -12.24
N LEU A 48 -1.57 23.37 -13.31
CA LEU A 48 -2.82 22.70 -13.65
C LEU A 48 -2.61 21.21 -13.96
N CYS A 49 -1.58 20.89 -14.74
CA CYS A 49 -1.22 19.51 -15.05
C CYS A 49 -0.72 18.74 -13.82
N TYR A 50 -0.20 19.44 -12.80
CA TYR A 50 0.16 18.83 -11.53
C TYR A 50 -1.06 18.57 -10.63
N ILE A 51 -2.04 19.48 -10.59
CA ILE A 51 -3.20 19.35 -9.69
C ILE A 51 -4.31 18.50 -10.30
N SER A 52 -4.58 18.65 -11.60
CA SER A 52 -5.72 18.03 -12.28
C SER A 52 -5.78 16.49 -12.12
N PRO A 53 -4.68 15.73 -12.31
CA PRO A 53 -4.73 14.27 -12.19
C PRO A 53 -4.58 13.77 -10.74
N LEU A 54 -4.43 14.65 -9.74
CA LEU A 54 -4.28 14.27 -8.32
C LEU A 54 -5.43 13.40 -7.84
N LEU A 55 -6.67 13.78 -8.15
CA LEU A 55 -7.85 13.06 -7.71
C LEU A 55 -7.89 11.65 -8.31
N VAL A 56 -7.58 11.53 -9.61
CA VAL A 56 -7.51 10.24 -10.31
C VAL A 56 -6.45 9.35 -9.68
N PHE A 57 -5.26 9.91 -9.40
CA PHE A 57 -4.17 9.19 -8.74
C PHE A 57 -4.60 8.66 -7.37
N VAL A 58 -5.16 9.51 -6.51
CA VAL A 58 -5.59 9.12 -5.16
C VAL A 58 -6.69 8.05 -5.22
N PHE A 59 -7.70 8.24 -6.06
CA PHE A 59 -8.79 7.28 -6.22
C PHE A 59 -8.27 5.92 -6.68
N LEU A 60 -7.38 5.89 -7.67
CA LEU A 60 -6.79 4.65 -8.18
C LEU A 60 -5.97 3.92 -7.11
N VAL A 61 -5.10 4.65 -6.38
CA VAL A 61 -4.32 4.06 -5.28
C VAL A 61 -5.24 3.46 -4.22
N CYS A 62 -6.29 4.18 -3.82
CA CYS A 62 -7.23 3.70 -2.80
C CYS A 62 -7.98 2.45 -3.25
N ARG A 63 -8.49 2.45 -4.49
CA ARG A 63 -9.20 1.31 -5.07
C ARG A 63 -8.32 0.06 -5.16
N LEU A 64 -7.10 0.19 -5.69
CA LEU A 64 -6.14 -0.92 -5.77
C LEU A 64 -5.78 -1.46 -4.38
N LEU A 65 -5.62 -0.57 -3.41
CA LEU A 65 -5.31 -0.97 -2.04
C LEU A 65 -6.50 -1.64 -1.34
N GLU A 66 -7.72 -1.19 -1.58
CA GLU A 66 -8.93 -1.80 -1.02
C GLU A 66 -9.13 -3.23 -1.55
N GLU A 67 -8.99 -3.45 -2.85
CA GLU A 67 -9.08 -4.78 -3.47
C GLU A 67 -8.00 -5.75 -2.97
N ARG A 68 -6.79 -5.23 -2.73
CA ARG A 68 -5.70 -6.03 -2.18
C ARG A 68 -5.89 -6.32 -0.69
N ALA A 69 -6.36 -5.33 0.07
CA ALA A 69 -6.56 -5.45 1.52
C ALA A 69 -7.76 -6.33 1.86
N SER A 70 -8.80 -6.31 1.03
CA SER A 70 -9.94 -7.24 1.14
C SER A 70 -9.49 -8.69 0.95
N GLY A 71 -8.49 -8.92 0.09
CA GLY A 71 -7.95 -10.25 -0.20
C GLY A 71 -8.60 -10.93 -1.39
N ILE A 72 -9.56 -10.27 -2.04
CA ILE A 72 -10.26 -10.78 -3.23
C ILE A 72 -9.27 -11.02 -4.37
N GLN A 73 -8.26 -10.15 -4.51
CA GLN A 73 -7.21 -10.33 -5.52
C GLN A 73 -6.52 -11.70 -5.42
N GLU A 74 -6.27 -12.19 -4.20
CA GLU A 74 -5.66 -13.50 -3.99
C GLU A 74 -6.65 -14.64 -4.27
N LEU A 75 -7.93 -14.46 -3.91
CA LEU A 75 -8.98 -15.41 -4.29
C LEU A 75 -9.11 -15.56 -5.80
N THR A 76 -9.06 -14.46 -6.55
CA THR A 76 -9.10 -14.49 -8.02
C THR A 76 -7.87 -15.16 -8.61
N LYS A 77 -6.68 -14.99 -8.00
CA LYS A 77 -5.47 -15.74 -8.37
C LYS A 77 -5.60 -17.24 -8.08
N MET A 78 -6.25 -17.63 -6.98
CA MET A 78 -6.50 -19.04 -6.62
C MET A 78 -7.39 -19.73 -7.65
N VAL A 79 -8.32 -19.01 -8.28
CA VAL A 79 -9.18 -19.53 -9.37
C VAL A 79 -8.40 -19.76 -10.67
N GLY A 80 -7.18 -19.23 -10.79
CA GLY A 80 -6.30 -19.41 -11.94
C GLY A 80 -6.09 -18.16 -12.79
N VAL A 81 -6.55 -16.99 -12.34
CA VAL A 81 -6.29 -15.73 -13.04
C VAL A 81 -4.87 -15.25 -12.76
N PRO A 82 -4.04 -14.99 -13.78
CA PRO A 82 -2.68 -14.53 -13.55
C PRO A 82 -2.65 -13.08 -13.06
N SER A 83 -1.66 -12.77 -12.22
CA SER A 83 -1.51 -11.44 -11.60
C SER A 83 -1.40 -10.28 -12.59
N HIS A 84 -0.79 -10.49 -13.76
CA HIS A 84 -0.63 -9.45 -14.77
C HIS A 84 -1.95 -9.08 -15.44
N LEU A 85 -2.87 -10.04 -15.62
CA LEU A 85 -4.18 -9.79 -16.23
C LEU A 85 -5.05 -8.91 -15.33
N LEU A 86 -4.95 -9.09 -14.01
CA LEU A 86 -5.59 -8.21 -13.03
C LEU A 86 -5.07 -6.76 -13.16
N GLY A 87 -3.75 -6.58 -13.29
CA GLY A 87 -3.14 -5.27 -13.51
C GLY A 87 -3.59 -4.61 -14.82
N ILE A 88 -3.65 -5.37 -15.91
CA ILE A 88 -4.12 -4.91 -17.23
C ILE A 88 -5.59 -4.49 -17.16
N SER A 89 -6.45 -5.25 -16.48
CA SER A 89 -7.87 -4.91 -16.31
C SER A 89 -8.03 -3.53 -15.64
N HIS A 90 -7.31 -3.29 -14.55
CA HIS A 90 -7.32 -1.99 -13.87
C HIS A 90 -6.77 -0.86 -14.75
N PHE A 91 -5.70 -1.11 -15.49
CA PHE A 91 -5.13 -0.13 -16.43
C PHE A 91 -6.11 0.25 -17.54
N LEU A 92 -6.75 -0.73 -18.17
CA LEU A 92 -7.73 -0.52 -19.24
C LEU A 92 -8.98 0.22 -18.77
N ASN A 93 -9.41 0.01 -17.53
CA ASN A 93 -10.56 0.74 -16.96
C ASN A 93 -10.28 2.25 -16.77
N VAL A 94 -9.03 2.64 -16.59
CA VAL A 94 -8.64 4.04 -16.31
C VAL A 94 -8.20 4.77 -17.59
N LEU A 95 -7.76 4.05 -18.61
CA LEU A 95 -7.29 4.60 -19.89
C LEU A 95 -8.29 5.57 -20.57
N PRO A 96 -9.61 5.31 -20.64
CA PRO A 96 -10.57 6.22 -21.27
C PRO A 96 -10.61 7.61 -20.64
N ALA A 97 -10.50 7.70 -19.31
CA ALA A 97 -10.47 9.00 -18.62
C ALA A 97 -9.22 9.81 -18.99
N GLY A 98 -8.07 9.14 -19.14
CA GLY A 98 -6.83 9.75 -19.63
C GLY A 98 -6.92 10.24 -21.07
N LEU A 99 -7.55 9.45 -21.96
CA LEU A 99 -7.78 9.84 -23.34
C LEU A 99 -8.67 11.08 -23.43
N LEU A 100 -9.78 11.12 -22.69
CA LEU A 100 -10.66 12.29 -22.64
C LEU A 100 -9.91 13.52 -22.11
N PHE A 101 -9.13 13.37 -21.04
CA PHE A 101 -8.30 14.45 -20.50
C PHE A 101 -7.32 15.02 -21.55
N ALA A 102 -6.63 14.16 -22.30
CA ALA A 102 -5.69 14.57 -23.34
C ALA A 102 -6.39 15.23 -24.55
N ILE A 103 -7.53 14.69 -24.98
CA ILE A 103 -8.32 15.24 -26.10
C ILE A 103 -8.84 16.63 -25.73
N PHE A 104 -9.59 16.75 -24.62
CA PHE A 104 -10.17 18.02 -24.22
C PHE A 104 -9.11 19.06 -23.86
N GLY A 105 -8.03 18.65 -23.18
CA GLY A 105 -6.91 19.53 -22.88
C GLY A 105 -6.27 20.13 -24.14
N THR A 106 -6.10 19.31 -25.18
CA THR A 106 -5.55 19.78 -26.47
C THR A 106 -6.53 20.69 -27.21
N ILE A 107 -7.82 20.35 -27.24
CA ILE A 107 -8.86 21.17 -27.88
C ILE A 107 -8.93 22.56 -27.23
N VAL A 108 -8.96 22.63 -25.90
CA VAL A 108 -9.04 23.91 -25.16
C VAL A 108 -7.83 24.80 -25.43
N LEU A 109 -6.64 24.22 -25.60
CA LEU A 109 -5.42 24.98 -25.86
C LEU A 109 -5.29 25.48 -27.32
N LYS A 110 -5.98 24.84 -28.28
CA LYS A 110 -5.78 25.07 -29.71
C LYS A 110 -6.97 25.54 -30.53
N VAL A 111 -8.19 25.15 -30.17
CA VAL A 111 -9.39 25.30 -31.02
C VAL A 111 -10.17 26.58 -30.67
N THR A 112 -9.68 27.39 -29.75
CA THR A 112 -10.28 28.69 -29.40
C THR A 112 -10.03 29.74 -30.50
N ALA A 113 -10.93 30.73 -30.62
CA ALA A 113 -10.82 31.81 -31.61
C ALA A 113 -9.46 32.54 -31.57
N ASN A 114 -8.86 32.61 -30.38
CA ASN A 114 -7.45 32.95 -30.18
C ASN A 114 -6.77 31.75 -29.51
N PRO A 115 -5.93 30.95 -30.21
CA PRO A 115 -5.23 29.83 -29.59
C PRO A 115 -4.22 30.35 -28.56
N PHE A 116 -4.22 29.74 -27.37
CA PHE A 116 -3.31 30.12 -26.29
C PHE A 116 -1.84 29.87 -26.64
N ILE A 117 -1.60 28.83 -27.46
CA ILE A 117 -0.28 28.42 -27.93
C ILE A 117 -0.38 28.30 -29.46
N PRO A 118 -0.13 29.38 -30.22
CA PRO A 118 -0.43 29.43 -31.65
C PRO A 118 0.51 28.54 -32.49
N ASN A 119 1.82 28.54 -32.24
CA ASN A 119 2.80 27.98 -33.17
C ASN A 119 3.08 26.48 -32.97
N THR A 120 2.96 25.97 -31.76
CA THR A 120 3.26 24.57 -31.41
C THR A 120 2.20 23.62 -31.95
N ASN A 121 2.58 22.49 -32.58
CA ASN A 121 1.56 21.54 -33.06
C ASN A 121 0.81 20.85 -31.89
N GLY A 122 -0.54 20.85 -31.96
CA GLY A 122 -1.40 20.26 -30.93
C GLY A 122 -1.21 18.75 -30.72
N ILE A 123 -0.74 18.02 -31.74
CA ILE A 123 -0.46 16.57 -31.62
C ILE A 123 0.60 16.29 -30.55
N TYR A 124 1.62 17.15 -30.43
CA TYR A 124 2.68 16.98 -29.42
C TYR A 124 2.17 17.24 -28.00
N ILE A 125 1.25 18.19 -27.85
CA ILE A 125 0.55 18.44 -26.58
C ILE A 125 -0.31 17.23 -26.21
N PHE A 126 -1.06 16.68 -27.17
CA PHE A 126 -1.86 15.47 -26.95
C PHE A 126 -1.01 14.28 -26.50
N ILE A 127 0.09 13.99 -27.21
CA ILE A 127 1.03 12.91 -26.89
C ILE A 127 1.65 13.10 -25.49
N LEU A 128 1.99 14.33 -25.12
CA LEU A 128 2.50 14.61 -23.77
C LEU A 128 1.46 14.29 -22.71
N LEU A 129 0.24 14.80 -22.85
CA LEU A 129 -0.81 14.64 -21.83
C LEU A 129 -1.15 13.17 -21.61
N ILE A 130 -1.23 12.36 -22.67
CA ILE A 130 -1.50 10.92 -22.54
C ILE A 130 -0.30 10.17 -21.94
N LEU A 131 0.93 10.45 -22.36
CA LEU A 131 2.13 9.82 -21.78
C LEU A 131 2.30 10.18 -20.30
N HIS A 132 2.03 11.44 -19.94
CA HIS A 132 2.04 11.88 -18.55
C HIS A 132 0.99 11.15 -17.72
N TYR A 133 -0.22 11.00 -18.25
CA TYR A 133 -1.29 10.27 -17.58
C TYR A 133 -0.92 8.79 -17.36
N VAL A 134 -0.37 8.11 -18.38
CA VAL A 134 0.09 6.72 -18.26
C VAL A 134 1.24 6.59 -17.24
N ALA A 135 2.17 7.54 -17.21
CA ALA A 135 3.22 7.60 -16.18
C ALA A 135 2.63 7.72 -14.77
N LEU A 136 1.64 8.60 -14.58
CA LEU A 136 0.93 8.74 -13.31
C LEU A 136 0.19 7.49 -12.88
N VAL A 137 -0.47 6.80 -13.81
CA VAL A 137 -1.14 5.53 -13.54
C VAL A 137 -0.11 4.48 -13.10
N SER A 138 1.01 4.33 -13.81
CA SER A 138 2.07 3.39 -13.43
C SER A 138 2.64 3.68 -12.04
N MET A 139 2.83 4.97 -11.70
CA MET A 139 3.23 5.41 -10.37
C MET A 139 2.18 5.06 -9.31
N ALA A 140 0.89 5.22 -9.60
CA ALA A 140 -0.20 4.85 -8.69
C ALA A 140 -0.20 3.35 -8.37
N PHE A 141 0.03 2.50 -9.38
CA PHE A 141 0.19 1.07 -9.18
C PHE A 141 1.34 0.75 -8.22
N ALA A 142 2.51 1.39 -8.38
CA ALA A 142 3.65 1.18 -7.48
C ALA A 142 3.35 1.68 -6.05
N CYS A 143 2.78 2.88 -5.92
CA CYS A 143 2.44 3.49 -4.64
C CYS A 143 1.38 2.71 -3.85
N SER A 144 0.48 1.98 -4.54
CA SER A 144 -0.50 1.11 -3.88
C SER A 144 0.14 0.04 -2.97
N TYR A 145 1.41 -0.31 -3.20
CA TYR A 145 2.14 -1.28 -2.40
C TYR A 145 2.80 -0.71 -1.13
N LEU A 146 2.84 0.61 -0.96
CA LEU A 146 3.45 1.25 0.21
C LEU A 146 2.65 0.99 1.50
N ALA A 147 1.33 0.90 1.40
CA ALA A 147 0.44 0.70 2.54
C ALA A 147 -0.02 -0.76 2.69
N LYS A 148 -0.27 -1.17 3.93
CA LYS A 148 -0.74 -2.53 4.31
C LYS A 148 -2.25 -2.57 4.62
N GLY A 149 -2.86 -1.42 4.91
CA GLY A 149 -4.25 -1.32 5.32
C GLY A 149 -4.95 -0.10 4.71
N THR A 150 -6.29 -0.15 4.69
CA THR A 150 -7.17 0.80 4.00
C THR A 150 -7.43 2.09 4.76
N GLN A 151 -7.33 2.09 6.09
CA GLN A 151 -7.74 3.22 6.95
C GLN A 151 -7.03 4.54 6.65
N TYR A 152 -5.84 4.49 6.04
CA TYR A 152 -4.99 5.66 5.77
C TYR A 152 -4.51 5.72 4.31
N SER A 153 -5.23 5.07 3.39
CA SER A 153 -4.85 5.01 1.98
C SER A 153 -4.76 6.39 1.33
N ILE A 154 -5.75 7.25 1.58
CA ILE A 154 -5.85 8.60 1.00
C ILE A 154 -4.68 9.47 1.44
N THR A 155 -4.38 9.51 2.75
CA THR A 155 -3.30 10.36 3.29
C THR A 155 -1.94 9.91 2.78
N ILE A 156 -1.71 8.60 2.70
CA ILE A 156 -0.47 8.04 2.15
C ILE A 156 -0.37 8.32 0.65
N ALA A 157 -1.46 8.23 -0.11
CA ALA A 157 -1.47 8.54 -1.54
C ALA A 157 -1.17 10.03 -1.80
N LEU A 158 -1.85 10.94 -1.11
CA LEU A 158 -1.60 12.38 -1.20
C LEU A 158 -0.14 12.72 -0.85
N PHE A 159 0.38 12.12 0.22
CA PHE A 159 1.75 12.32 0.62
C PHE A 159 2.74 11.77 -0.42
N ALA A 160 2.53 10.56 -0.93
CA ALA A 160 3.38 9.97 -1.95
C ALA A 160 3.41 10.81 -3.22
N TYR A 161 2.25 11.35 -3.63
CA TYR A 161 2.15 12.27 -4.77
C TYR A 161 2.97 13.55 -4.55
N ALA A 162 2.80 14.20 -3.39
CA ALA A 162 3.53 15.42 -3.05
C ALA A 162 5.04 15.17 -2.88
N ALA A 163 5.44 14.09 -2.22
CA ALA A 163 6.84 13.77 -1.93
C ALA A 163 7.62 13.41 -3.20
N LEU A 164 6.99 12.74 -4.16
CA LEU A 164 7.62 12.40 -5.44
C LEU A 164 7.59 13.57 -6.43
N GLY A 165 6.59 14.46 -6.35
CA GLY A 165 6.40 15.58 -7.26
C GLY A 165 7.13 16.87 -6.86
N MET A 166 7.18 17.23 -5.58
CA MET A 166 7.79 18.48 -5.10
C MET A 166 9.28 18.64 -5.47
N PRO A 167 10.14 17.61 -5.35
CA PRO A 167 11.54 17.74 -5.76
C PRO A 167 11.72 18.12 -7.23
N ALA A 168 10.81 17.72 -8.12
CA ALA A 168 10.88 18.06 -9.54
C ALA A 168 10.75 19.57 -9.79
N LEU A 169 9.95 20.27 -8.99
CA LEU A 169 9.79 21.72 -9.05
C LEU A 169 11.03 22.44 -8.51
N LEU A 170 11.61 21.95 -7.40
CA LEU A 170 12.79 22.53 -6.75
C LEU A 170 14.06 22.43 -7.59
N VAL A 171 14.28 21.27 -8.22
CA VAL A 171 15.46 21.02 -9.06
C VAL A 171 15.54 22.00 -10.25
N SER A 172 14.42 22.61 -10.65
CA SER A 172 14.40 23.61 -11.75
C SER A 172 15.01 24.95 -11.37
N LYS A 173 15.28 25.23 -10.08
CA LYS A 173 15.86 26.49 -9.61
C LYS A 173 17.39 26.48 -9.56
N TYR A 174 18.01 25.30 -9.56
CA TYR A 174 19.46 25.16 -9.43
C TYR A 174 20.11 24.90 -10.79
N SER A 175 21.21 25.60 -11.07
CA SER A 175 22.03 25.37 -12.25
C SER A 175 22.82 24.07 -12.09
N LEU A 176 22.26 22.96 -12.56
CA LEU A 176 22.85 21.62 -12.44
C LEU A 176 23.64 21.23 -13.69
N PRO A 177 24.68 20.38 -13.58
CA PRO A 177 25.37 19.83 -14.74
C PRO A 177 24.41 18.98 -15.58
N ARG A 178 24.57 18.99 -16.92
CA ARG A 178 23.63 18.37 -17.88
C ARG A 178 23.29 16.90 -17.59
N ALA A 179 24.26 16.12 -17.09
CA ALA A 179 24.03 14.72 -16.71
C ALA A 179 23.03 14.60 -15.54
N LEU A 180 23.14 15.47 -14.53
CA LEU A 180 22.25 15.49 -13.38
C LEU A 180 20.86 16.03 -13.75
N VAL A 181 20.79 16.95 -14.71
CA VAL A 181 19.52 17.39 -15.31
C VAL A 181 18.79 16.19 -15.90
N TYR A 182 19.43 15.40 -16.77
CA TYR A 182 18.78 14.22 -17.34
C TYR A 182 18.39 13.17 -16.28
N LEU A 183 19.22 12.97 -15.25
CA LEU A 183 18.88 12.08 -14.13
C LEU A 183 17.65 12.57 -13.35
N ALA A 184 17.49 13.89 -13.17
CA ALA A 184 16.30 14.47 -12.56
C ALA A 184 15.02 14.18 -13.36
N GLY A 185 15.15 13.83 -14.65
CA GLY A 185 14.05 13.36 -15.48
C GLY A 185 13.42 12.05 -14.99
N LEU A 186 14.06 11.31 -14.08
CA LEU A 186 13.47 10.15 -13.42
C LEU A 186 12.45 10.55 -12.34
N LEU A 187 12.53 11.78 -11.81
CA LEU A 187 11.54 12.30 -10.87
C LEU A 187 10.19 12.46 -11.56
N PRO A 188 9.09 11.98 -10.95
CA PRO A 188 7.75 12.20 -11.48
C PRO A 188 7.47 13.68 -11.74
N HIS A 189 6.68 13.97 -12.78
CA HIS A 189 6.37 15.33 -13.24
C HIS A 189 7.53 16.15 -13.83
N LYS A 190 8.82 15.83 -13.61
CA LYS A 190 9.94 16.61 -14.16
C LYS A 190 9.92 16.70 -15.70
N PRO A 191 9.70 15.60 -16.46
CA PRO A 191 9.59 15.69 -17.92
C PRO A 191 8.45 16.60 -18.41
N MET A 192 7.36 16.68 -17.64
CA MET A 192 6.24 17.58 -17.92
C MET A 192 6.66 19.05 -17.81
N VAL A 193 7.42 19.38 -16.75
CA VAL A 193 7.97 20.73 -16.53
C VAL A 193 8.92 21.13 -17.66
N TRP A 194 9.79 20.21 -18.10
CA TRP A 194 10.67 20.47 -19.24
C TRP A 194 9.91 20.75 -20.52
N PHE A 195 8.87 19.96 -20.83
CA PHE A 195 8.05 20.19 -22.01
C PHE A 195 7.45 21.60 -22.02
N TRP A 196 6.78 22.02 -20.94
CA TRP A 196 6.14 23.33 -20.90
C TRP A 196 7.14 24.49 -20.92
N ASN A 197 8.31 24.33 -20.33
CA ASN A 197 9.38 25.33 -20.40
C ASN A 197 9.95 25.46 -21.81
N ASP A 198 10.13 24.34 -22.53
CA ASP A 198 10.66 24.33 -23.89
C ASP A 198 9.61 24.84 -24.90
N VAL A 199 8.32 24.54 -24.69
CA VAL A 199 7.20 25.17 -25.42
C VAL A 199 7.18 26.68 -25.19
N ARG A 200 7.30 27.14 -23.93
CA ARG A 200 7.37 28.56 -23.60
C ARG A 200 8.47 29.25 -24.39
N ALA A 201 9.69 28.72 -24.35
CA ALA A 201 10.81 29.31 -25.07
C ALA A 201 10.62 29.25 -26.59
N SER A 202 10.15 28.13 -27.13
CA SER A 202 9.94 27.97 -28.58
C SER A 202 8.89 28.94 -29.13
N GLU A 203 7.85 29.25 -28.35
CA GLU A 203 6.84 30.26 -28.66
C GLU A 203 7.36 31.70 -28.52
N GLU A 204 8.23 31.99 -27.53
CA GLU A 204 8.91 33.29 -27.42
C GLU A 204 9.79 33.60 -28.63
N PHE A 205 10.32 32.56 -29.29
CA PHE A 205 11.11 32.66 -30.53
C PHE A 205 10.26 32.54 -31.81
N ASP A 206 8.92 32.49 -31.71
CA ASP A 206 7.97 32.35 -32.82
C ASP A 206 8.19 31.11 -33.71
N SER A 207 8.92 30.12 -33.20
CA SER A 207 9.23 28.88 -33.93
C SER A 207 8.25 27.75 -33.62
N GLY A 208 7.69 27.76 -32.40
CA GLY A 208 6.85 26.70 -31.88
C GLY A 208 7.56 25.32 -31.82
N VAL A 209 6.89 24.35 -31.21
CA VAL A 209 7.35 22.95 -31.28
C VAL A 209 6.80 22.31 -32.56
N THR A 210 7.71 22.07 -33.50
CA THR A 210 7.50 21.39 -34.79
C THR A 210 8.47 20.22 -34.92
N THR A 211 8.28 19.35 -35.92
CA THR A 211 9.12 18.17 -36.15
C THR A 211 10.62 18.48 -36.16
N GLY A 212 11.01 19.62 -36.74
CA GLY A 212 12.41 20.07 -36.82
C GLY A 212 12.98 20.62 -35.51
N THR A 213 12.12 21.09 -34.58
CA THR A 213 12.55 21.69 -33.31
C THR A 213 12.50 20.74 -32.12
N LEU A 214 11.96 19.51 -32.27
CA LEU A 214 11.84 18.51 -31.18
C LEU A 214 13.15 18.13 -30.46
N LEU A 215 14.28 18.23 -31.17
CA LEU A 215 15.61 17.87 -30.67
C LEU A 215 16.39 19.08 -30.12
N LYS A 216 15.93 20.30 -30.40
CA LYS A 216 16.61 21.53 -30.00
C LYS A 216 15.94 22.05 -28.74
N SER A 217 16.73 22.33 -27.70
CA SER A 217 16.22 23.09 -26.55
C SER A 217 16.68 24.53 -26.63
N TYR A 218 15.77 25.44 -26.29
CA TYR A 218 15.99 26.89 -26.31
C TYR A 218 16.41 27.44 -24.93
N ILE A 219 16.36 26.62 -23.88
CA ILE A 219 16.76 26.98 -22.51
C ILE A 219 17.87 26.02 -22.05
N THR A 220 18.88 26.54 -21.35
CA THR A 220 20.02 25.75 -20.84
C THR A 220 19.63 24.74 -19.76
N ASP A 221 18.54 25.00 -19.05
CA ASP A 221 18.12 24.28 -17.84
C ASP A 221 17.00 23.25 -18.11
N SER A 222 16.49 23.18 -19.35
CA SER A 222 15.49 22.20 -19.78
C SER A 222 16.07 21.18 -20.76
N ALA A 223 15.47 19.98 -20.75
CA ALA A 223 15.72 19.01 -21.80
C ALA A 223 14.82 19.28 -23.03
N PRO A 224 15.27 18.95 -24.25
CA PRO A 224 14.42 18.97 -25.44
C PRO A 224 13.15 18.14 -25.27
N VAL A 225 12.07 18.52 -25.98
CA VAL A 225 10.77 17.82 -25.98
C VAL A 225 10.90 16.30 -26.21
N LEU A 226 11.78 15.85 -27.13
CA LEU A 226 11.96 14.42 -27.37
C LEU A 226 12.46 13.67 -26.13
N ILE A 227 13.40 14.25 -25.39
CA ILE A 227 13.95 13.65 -24.17
C ILE A 227 12.86 13.56 -23.10
N SER A 228 11.97 14.55 -23.03
CA SER A 228 10.81 14.52 -22.13
C SER A 228 9.89 13.32 -22.41
N TYR A 229 9.62 13.00 -23.68
CA TYR A 229 8.84 11.80 -24.03
C TYR A 229 9.56 10.50 -23.67
N VAL A 230 10.85 10.39 -24.01
CA VAL A 230 11.65 9.20 -23.69
C VAL A 230 11.68 8.96 -22.17
N MET A 231 11.83 10.03 -21.38
CA MET A 231 11.82 9.93 -19.92
C MET A 231 10.45 9.51 -19.37
N LEU A 232 9.34 9.99 -19.92
CA LEU A 232 8.00 9.53 -19.52
C LEU A 232 7.80 8.03 -19.81
N ILE A 233 8.24 7.56 -20.99
CA ILE A 233 8.19 6.12 -21.32
C ILE A 233 9.09 5.33 -20.38
N LEU A 234 10.30 5.80 -20.11
CA LEU A 234 11.20 5.16 -19.15
C LEU A 234 10.60 5.09 -17.74
N GLN A 235 9.98 6.17 -17.26
CA GLN A 235 9.27 6.20 -15.98
C GLN A 235 8.16 5.14 -15.93
N THR A 236 7.34 5.03 -16.98
CA THR A 236 6.28 4.02 -17.04
C THR A 236 6.82 2.60 -16.92
N ALA A 237 7.90 2.28 -17.65
CA ALA A 237 8.54 0.98 -17.58
C ALA A 237 9.11 0.69 -16.18
N ILE A 238 9.75 1.68 -15.55
CA ILE A 238 10.33 1.54 -14.21
C ILE A 238 9.24 1.31 -13.16
N PHE A 239 8.17 2.09 -13.15
CA PHE A 239 7.11 1.94 -12.15
C PHE A 239 6.29 0.66 -12.33
N PHE A 240 6.04 0.20 -13.56
CA PHE A 240 5.41 -1.11 -13.77
C PHE A 240 6.33 -2.27 -13.37
N SER A 241 7.64 -2.17 -13.64
CA SER A 241 8.62 -3.15 -13.16
C SER A 241 8.67 -3.18 -11.62
N LEU A 242 8.63 -2.01 -10.99
CA LEU A 242 8.54 -1.89 -9.53
C LEU A 242 7.23 -2.49 -8.99
N THR A 243 6.11 -2.28 -9.69
CA THR A 243 4.81 -2.87 -9.34
C THR A 243 4.86 -4.39 -9.38
N TRP A 244 5.44 -4.95 -10.45
CA TRP A 244 5.64 -6.40 -10.57
C TRP A 244 6.49 -6.95 -9.41
N TYR A 245 7.61 -6.28 -9.10
CA TYR A 245 8.48 -6.67 -7.99
C TYR A 245 7.76 -6.58 -6.62
N LEU A 246 7.07 -5.47 -6.35
CA LEU A 246 6.38 -5.26 -5.07
C LEU A 246 5.19 -6.21 -4.89
N ASN A 247 4.52 -6.62 -5.96
CA ASN A 247 3.46 -7.65 -5.90
C ASN A 247 3.98 -8.98 -5.34
N LEU A 248 5.21 -9.34 -5.68
CA LEU A 248 5.84 -10.58 -5.24
C LEU A 248 6.44 -10.49 -3.84
N VAL A 249 7.10 -9.37 -3.51
CA VAL A 249 7.75 -9.17 -2.20
C VAL A 249 6.73 -8.84 -1.11
N ARG A 250 5.68 -8.10 -1.45
CA ARG A 250 4.67 -7.65 -0.51
C ARG A 250 3.29 -7.94 -1.10
N PRO A 251 2.80 -9.18 -1.07
CA PRO A 251 1.48 -9.54 -1.55
C PRO A 251 0.35 -9.11 -0.58
N GLY A 252 -0.91 -9.34 -0.96
CA GLY A 252 -2.08 -9.08 -0.12
C GLY A 252 -2.15 -9.94 1.15
N LYS A 253 -3.20 -9.76 1.97
CA LYS A 253 -3.37 -10.40 3.29
C LYS A 253 -3.23 -11.93 3.28
N TYR A 254 -3.58 -12.58 2.17
CA TYR A 254 -3.56 -14.03 2.01
C TYR A 254 -2.42 -14.56 1.13
N GLY A 255 -1.64 -13.66 0.51
CA GLY A 255 -0.51 -14.05 -0.35
C GLY A 255 0.78 -14.28 0.43
N GLN A 256 1.71 -15.05 -0.15
CA GLN A 256 3.00 -15.36 0.46
C GLN A 256 4.10 -14.44 -0.08
N ALA A 257 4.74 -13.69 0.80
CA ALA A 257 5.84 -12.79 0.45
C ALA A 257 7.09 -13.58 0.05
N LEU A 258 7.65 -13.26 -1.12
CA LEU A 258 8.99 -13.70 -1.49
C LEU A 258 10.03 -12.84 -0.75
N PRO A 259 11.24 -13.39 -0.46
CA PRO A 259 12.31 -12.62 0.13
C PRO A 259 12.73 -11.47 -0.80
N TRP A 260 13.15 -10.33 -0.25
CA TRP A 260 13.50 -9.13 -1.02
C TRP A 260 14.47 -9.42 -2.19
N LEU A 261 15.53 -10.19 -1.97
CA LEU A 261 16.53 -10.53 -2.98
C LEU A 261 16.17 -11.76 -3.84
N PHE A 262 14.88 -12.14 -3.96
CA PHE A 262 14.48 -13.36 -4.68
C PHE A 262 14.95 -13.38 -6.14
N MET A 263 15.04 -12.23 -6.80
CA MET A 263 15.49 -12.10 -8.20
C MET A 263 16.92 -12.60 -8.44
N PHE A 264 17.76 -12.64 -7.39
CA PHE A 264 19.13 -13.17 -7.48
C PHE A 264 19.22 -14.67 -7.17
N LYS A 265 18.11 -15.32 -6.77
CA LYS A 265 18.09 -16.76 -6.52
C LYS A 265 17.85 -17.51 -7.83
N ARG A 266 18.80 -18.36 -8.21
CA ARG A 266 18.71 -19.23 -9.40
C ARG A 266 17.49 -20.16 -9.37
N SER A 267 17.03 -20.54 -8.18
CA SER A 267 15.83 -21.36 -7.97
C SER A 267 14.51 -20.69 -8.39
N TYR A 268 14.46 -19.35 -8.50
CA TYR A 268 13.26 -18.65 -8.96
C TYR A 268 13.12 -18.67 -10.49
N TRP A 269 14.25 -18.54 -11.19
CA TRP A 269 14.30 -18.51 -12.66
C TRP A 269 14.38 -19.91 -13.28
N SER A 270 14.90 -20.88 -12.54
CA SER A 270 14.92 -22.29 -12.94
C SER A 270 13.58 -22.93 -12.58
N LYS A 271 12.72 -23.20 -13.56
CA LYS A 271 11.61 -24.14 -13.38
C LYS A 271 12.22 -25.50 -13.10
N ASN A 272 12.15 -25.97 -11.86
CA ASN A 272 12.49 -27.36 -11.56
C ASN A 272 11.38 -28.23 -12.17
N GLU A 273 11.67 -28.84 -13.32
CA GLU A 273 10.95 -30.00 -13.79
C GLU A 273 11.24 -31.13 -12.79
N VAL A 274 10.29 -31.40 -11.91
CA VAL A 274 10.30 -32.63 -11.12
C VAL A 274 9.86 -33.74 -12.07
N ILE A 275 10.84 -34.43 -12.65
CA ILE A 275 10.62 -35.69 -13.37
C ILE A 275 10.20 -36.71 -12.29
N PRO A 276 9.08 -37.43 -12.45
CA PRO A 276 8.70 -38.47 -11.50
C PRO A 276 9.77 -39.58 -11.51
N ASP A 277 10.32 -39.90 -10.34
CA ASP A 277 11.17 -41.07 -10.15
C ASP A 277 10.29 -42.33 -10.14
N ASP A 278 10.22 -43.03 -11.28
CA ASP A 278 9.56 -44.34 -11.42
C ASP A 278 10.42 -45.51 -10.85
N SER A 279 11.32 -45.27 -9.89
CA SER A 279 12.35 -46.25 -9.50
C SER A 279 12.34 -46.70 -8.04
N SER A 280 11.16 -46.99 -7.48
CA SER A 280 11.08 -47.78 -6.23
C SER A 280 9.87 -48.71 -6.17
N GLU A 281 9.76 -49.62 -7.13
CA GLU A 281 9.01 -50.87 -6.97
C GLU A 281 9.98 -52.07 -7.06
N SER A 282 10.29 -52.65 -5.90
CA SER A 282 10.72 -54.03 -5.62
C SER A 282 11.35 -53.99 -4.22
N SER A 283 11.02 -54.83 -3.26
CA SER A 283 10.37 -56.13 -3.24
C SER A 283 9.79 -56.35 -1.84
N ASP A 284 8.70 -57.12 -1.74
CA ASP A 284 8.46 -58.16 -0.72
C ASP A 284 6.97 -58.30 -0.33
N THR A 285 6.39 -59.35 -0.91
CA THR A 285 5.43 -60.32 -0.34
C THR A 285 3.91 -60.04 -0.33
N GLU A 286 3.31 -60.50 -1.43
CA GLU A 286 2.06 -61.28 -1.59
C GLU A 286 1.26 -61.69 -0.33
N LEU A 287 -0.03 -61.32 -0.27
CA LEU A 287 -1.22 -62.18 -0.43
C LEU A 287 -2.48 -61.45 0.05
N MET A 288 -3.45 -61.23 -0.86
CA MET A 288 -4.91 -61.41 -0.70
C MET A 288 -5.70 -60.52 -1.68
N ASP A 289 -6.10 -61.19 -2.77
CA ASP A 289 -7.36 -61.13 -3.50
C ASP A 289 -7.83 -59.89 -4.30
N ARG A 290 -8.37 -60.22 -5.48
CA ARG A 290 -8.73 -59.33 -6.60
C ARG A 290 -10.13 -58.72 -6.44
N SER A 291 -10.25 -57.40 -6.64
CA SER A 291 -11.45 -56.73 -7.17
C SER A 291 -11.08 -55.35 -7.78
N PRO A 292 -11.94 -54.72 -8.63
CA PRO A 292 -11.49 -53.91 -9.76
C PRO A 292 -11.00 -52.49 -9.40
N LYS A 293 -10.08 -52.01 -10.25
CA LYS A 293 -9.42 -50.70 -10.24
C LYS A 293 -10.40 -49.53 -10.27
N THR A 294 -10.48 -48.78 -9.16
CA THR A 294 -10.79 -47.34 -9.11
C THR A 294 -10.31 -46.78 -7.76
N SER A 295 -9.04 -46.37 -7.71
CA SER A 295 -8.46 -45.70 -6.53
C SER A 295 -8.71 -44.20 -6.67
N TYR A 296 -9.79 -43.70 -6.07
CA TYR A 296 -9.98 -42.27 -5.84
C TYR A 296 -9.07 -41.83 -4.68
N GLY A 297 -8.15 -40.91 -4.96
CA GLY A 297 -7.21 -40.36 -3.98
C GLY A 297 -7.91 -39.46 -2.96
N GLU A 298 -8.05 -39.99 -1.74
CA GLU A 298 -8.41 -39.33 -0.48
C GLU A 298 -7.26 -38.43 0.03
N TYR A 299 -7.49 -37.22 0.58
CA TYR A 299 -6.67 -36.61 1.66
C TYR A 299 -7.41 -35.44 2.39
N GLN A 300 -7.14 -35.28 3.71
CA GLN A 300 -7.86 -34.62 4.84
C GLN A 300 -7.05 -33.53 5.59
N TYR A 301 -7.64 -32.61 6.40
CA TYR A 301 -6.93 -31.83 7.47
C TYR A 301 -7.80 -31.21 8.61
N PHE A 302 -7.36 -31.26 9.89
CA PHE A 302 -7.87 -30.49 11.07
C PHE A 302 -6.75 -30.13 12.09
N GLU A 303 -6.82 -28.95 12.75
CA GLU A 303 -5.98 -28.43 13.86
C GLU A 303 -6.80 -27.48 14.78
N LYS A 304 -6.43 -27.39 16.08
CA LYS A 304 -7.01 -26.54 17.16
C LYS A 304 -5.90 -25.58 17.67
N PRO A 305 -6.19 -24.33 18.11
CA PRO A 305 -5.16 -23.43 18.64
C PRO A 305 -4.98 -23.56 20.16
N GLU A 306 -3.75 -23.42 20.65
CA GLU A 306 -3.46 -23.10 22.05
C GLU A 306 -3.47 -21.57 22.25
N GLN A 307 -4.24 -21.10 23.23
CA GLN A 307 -4.10 -19.77 23.83
C GLN A 307 -3.26 -19.92 25.10
N ASP A 308 -1.98 -19.56 25.05
CA ASP A 308 -1.47 -18.34 25.68
C ASP A 308 0.06 -18.31 25.66
N LEU A 309 0.56 -17.07 25.67
CA LEU A 309 1.94 -16.60 25.82
C LEU A 309 2.82 -16.42 24.57
N ASP A 310 3.26 -15.16 24.48
CA ASP A 310 3.95 -14.47 23.41
C ASP A 310 5.29 -15.07 22.97
N ARG A 311 5.52 -15.02 21.64
CA ARG A 311 6.81 -15.00 20.92
C ARG A 311 7.68 -16.27 20.96
N HIS A 312 7.29 -17.34 20.24
CA HIS A 312 8.23 -18.07 19.35
C HIS A 312 7.68 -19.20 18.46
N CYS A 313 6.40 -19.58 18.51
CA CYS A 313 5.89 -20.71 17.71
C CYS A 313 5.15 -20.29 16.43
N GLU A 314 5.89 -19.97 15.36
CA GLU A 314 5.33 -19.70 14.02
C GLU A 314 5.27 -20.92 13.08
N GLN A 315 5.66 -22.12 13.52
CA GLN A 315 5.86 -23.28 12.62
C GLN A 315 4.71 -24.31 12.58
N SER A 316 3.82 -24.38 13.59
CA SER A 316 2.79 -25.44 13.65
C SER A 316 1.55 -25.14 12.79
N GLY A 317 1.05 -23.89 12.80
CA GLY A 317 -0.11 -23.47 11.99
C GLY A 317 0.17 -23.29 10.49
N GLN A 318 1.27 -23.84 9.96
CA GLN A 318 1.64 -23.74 8.55
C GLN A 318 0.98 -24.79 7.67
N PHE A 319 0.63 -25.98 8.18
CA PHE A 319 0.14 -27.09 7.36
C PHE A 319 -1.34 -26.91 6.94
N GLN A 320 -2.21 -26.52 7.87
CA GLN A 320 -3.62 -26.27 7.59
C GLN A 320 -3.81 -25.05 6.66
N LYS A 321 -3.00 -24.01 6.87
CA LYS A 321 -2.89 -22.87 5.95
C LYS A 321 -2.32 -23.29 4.59
N THR A 322 -1.46 -24.30 4.49
CA THR A 322 -0.85 -24.70 3.21
C THR A 322 -1.80 -25.44 2.28
N THR A 323 -2.83 -26.15 2.79
CA THR A 323 -3.78 -26.87 1.91
C THR A 323 -4.82 -25.95 1.26
N ALA A 324 -5.34 -24.95 1.99
CA ALA A 324 -6.09 -23.85 1.38
C ALA A 324 -5.22 -23.02 0.42
N LYS A 325 -3.90 -22.98 0.68
CA LYS A 325 -2.89 -22.44 -0.22
C LYS A 325 -2.35 -23.49 -1.21
N ALA A 326 -2.91 -24.68 -1.37
CA ALA A 326 -2.40 -25.70 -2.30
C ALA A 326 -2.54 -25.26 -3.76
N GLY A 327 -3.41 -24.30 -4.04
CA GLY A 327 -3.45 -23.58 -5.31
C GLY A 327 -2.48 -22.40 -5.42
N MET A 328 -1.76 -22.01 -4.37
CA MET A 328 -0.89 -20.81 -4.30
C MET A 328 0.58 -21.12 -3.98
N ILE A 329 0.85 -22.20 -3.25
CA ILE A 329 2.16 -22.55 -2.70
C ILE A 329 2.53 -23.93 -3.23
N GLY A 330 3.68 -24.01 -3.90
CA GLY A 330 4.30 -25.30 -4.20
C GLY A 330 4.73 -25.98 -2.89
N ALA A 331 4.62 -27.30 -2.83
CA ALA A 331 4.98 -28.07 -1.64
C ALA A 331 6.40 -27.69 -1.16
N THR A 332 6.58 -27.46 0.16
CA THR A 332 7.90 -27.15 0.73
C THR A 332 8.89 -28.29 0.44
N ARG A 333 8.39 -29.53 0.53
CA ARG A 333 9.03 -30.79 0.10
C ARG A 333 7.91 -31.79 -0.24
N GLY A 334 8.20 -32.76 -1.12
CA GLY A 334 7.23 -33.75 -1.60
C GLY A 334 6.36 -33.26 -2.76
N SER A 335 5.42 -34.09 -3.18
CA SER A 335 4.55 -33.86 -4.33
C SER A 335 3.08 -33.98 -3.94
N VAL A 336 2.24 -33.08 -4.44
CA VAL A 336 0.79 -33.12 -4.23
C VAL A 336 0.12 -33.34 -5.58
N TYR A 337 -0.82 -34.28 -5.62
CA TYR A 337 -1.59 -34.62 -6.81
C TYR A 337 -3.09 -34.39 -6.55
N VAL A 338 -3.77 -33.75 -7.48
CA VAL A 338 -5.22 -33.54 -7.47
C VAL A 338 -5.78 -34.13 -8.76
N ASN A 339 -6.65 -35.13 -8.67
CA ASN A 339 -7.14 -35.89 -9.83
C ASN A 339 -6.00 -36.44 -10.73
N GLY A 340 -4.89 -36.87 -10.12
CA GLY A 340 -3.70 -37.36 -10.82
C GLY A 340 -2.80 -36.26 -11.42
N LEU A 341 -3.18 -34.99 -11.33
CA LEU A 341 -2.40 -33.85 -11.82
C LEU A 341 -1.48 -33.31 -10.71
N SER A 342 -0.20 -33.12 -11.02
CA SER A 342 0.76 -32.55 -10.06
C SER A 342 0.56 -31.05 -9.89
N THR A 343 0.49 -30.59 -8.64
CA THR A 343 0.40 -29.16 -8.30
C THR A 343 1.71 -28.40 -8.54
N THR A 344 2.79 -29.05 -8.97
CA THR A 344 4.05 -28.32 -9.25
C THR A 344 4.20 -28.02 -10.74
N SER A 345 3.81 -28.97 -11.60
CA SER A 345 3.93 -28.83 -13.06
C SER A 345 2.65 -28.32 -13.72
N GLN A 346 1.47 -28.63 -13.18
CA GLN A 346 0.17 -28.44 -13.87
C GLN A 346 -0.82 -27.62 -13.03
N LEU A 347 -0.35 -26.58 -12.32
CA LEU A 347 -1.17 -25.73 -11.44
C LEU A 347 -2.43 -25.16 -12.10
N ASP A 348 -2.30 -24.64 -13.32
CA ASP A 348 -3.42 -23.96 -13.99
C ASP A 348 -4.54 -24.95 -14.36
N MET A 349 -4.19 -26.22 -14.64
CA MET A 349 -5.18 -27.28 -14.86
C MET A 349 -5.85 -27.68 -13.54
N VAL A 350 -5.06 -27.87 -12.47
CA VAL A 350 -5.59 -28.20 -11.13
C VAL A 350 -6.58 -27.13 -10.66
N ARG A 351 -6.27 -25.84 -10.82
CA ARG A 351 -7.12 -24.72 -10.37
C ARG A 351 -8.49 -24.66 -11.07
N ARG A 352 -8.63 -25.21 -12.30
CA ARG A 352 -9.93 -25.26 -12.99
C ARG A 352 -10.89 -26.22 -12.28
N HIS A 353 -10.37 -27.37 -11.84
CA HIS A 353 -11.14 -28.42 -11.18
C HIS A 353 -11.26 -28.24 -9.66
N LEU A 354 -10.48 -27.32 -9.08
CA LEU A 354 -10.49 -27.01 -7.65
C LEU A 354 -11.49 -25.87 -7.34
N GLY A 355 -12.23 -26.01 -6.24
CA GLY A 355 -13.03 -24.97 -5.61
C GLY A 355 -12.48 -24.66 -4.21
N LEU A 356 -12.42 -23.38 -3.83
CA LEU A 356 -11.91 -22.97 -2.53
C LEU A 356 -12.89 -22.06 -1.80
N CYS A 357 -13.19 -22.40 -0.55
CA CYS A 357 -13.92 -21.55 0.38
C CYS A 357 -12.99 -21.16 1.55
N PRO A 358 -12.46 -19.94 1.60
CA PRO A 358 -11.59 -19.49 2.69
C PRO A 358 -12.36 -19.29 4.00
N GLN A 359 -11.69 -19.26 5.15
CA GLN A 359 -12.30 -19.01 6.47
C GLN A 359 -13.09 -17.69 6.53
N HIS A 360 -12.56 -16.62 5.95
CA HIS A 360 -13.23 -15.33 5.88
C HIS A 360 -13.96 -15.16 4.55
N ASN A 361 -15.16 -14.60 4.60
CA ASN A 361 -15.95 -14.29 3.41
C ASN A 361 -15.30 -13.14 2.62
N LEU A 362 -15.02 -13.37 1.33
CA LEU A 362 -14.33 -12.43 0.44
C LEU A 362 -15.27 -12.03 -0.70
N PHE A 363 -15.82 -10.81 -0.64
CA PHE A 363 -16.81 -10.34 -1.62
C PHE A 363 -16.53 -8.93 -2.11
N PHE A 364 -16.94 -8.66 -3.34
CA PHE A 364 -17.06 -7.31 -3.85
C PHE A 364 -18.33 -6.68 -3.27
N SER A 365 -18.20 -5.63 -2.47
CA SER A 365 -19.33 -5.00 -1.76
C SER A 365 -20.44 -4.50 -2.69
N ASP A 366 -20.09 -4.16 -3.93
CA ASP A 366 -20.97 -3.54 -4.91
C ASP A 366 -21.69 -4.53 -5.83
N LEU A 367 -21.17 -5.75 -5.99
CA LEU A 367 -21.76 -6.76 -6.86
C LEU A 367 -22.96 -7.43 -6.20
N THR A 368 -23.95 -7.77 -7.03
CA THR A 368 -25.11 -8.57 -6.60
C THR A 368 -24.74 -10.03 -6.35
N VAL A 369 -25.60 -10.77 -5.64
CA VAL A 369 -25.39 -12.21 -5.37
C VAL A 369 -25.24 -13.01 -6.67
N LEU A 370 -26.10 -12.75 -7.67
CA LEU A 370 -26.02 -13.41 -8.97
C LEU A 370 -24.73 -13.06 -9.72
N GLU A 371 -24.36 -11.78 -9.73
CA GLU A 371 -23.14 -11.32 -10.41
C GLU A 371 -21.88 -11.93 -9.78
N HIS A 372 -21.84 -12.17 -8.46
CA HIS A 372 -20.72 -12.84 -7.81
C HIS A 372 -20.52 -14.26 -8.33
N VAL A 373 -21.57 -15.08 -8.31
CA VAL A 373 -21.47 -16.48 -8.76
C VAL A 373 -21.17 -16.53 -10.26
N MET A 374 -21.80 -15.66 -11.05
CA MET A 374 -21.51 -15.54 -12.48
C MET A 374 -20.06 -15.13 -12.74
N PHE A 375 -19.52 -14.18 -11.97
CA PHE A 375 -18.14 -13.71 -12.11
C PHE A 375 -17.16 -14.87 -11.97
N PHE A 376 -17.26 -15.67 -10.90
CA PHE A 376 -16.38 -16.84 -10.71
C PHE A 376 -16.62 -17.95 -11.75
N THR A 377 -17.86 -18.14 -12.20
CA THR A 377 -18.19 -19.12 -13.25
C THR A 377 -17.61 -18.71 -14.61
N LEU A 378 -17.61 -17.41 -14.94
CA LEU A 378 -16.99 -16.85 -16.14
C LEU A 378 -15.47 -16.95 -16.12
N LEU A 379 -14.84 -16.71 -14.96
CA LEU A 379 -13.39 -16.85 -14.81
C LEU A 379 -12.89 -18.28 -15.07
N LYS A 380 -13.73 -19.28 -14.83
CA LYS A 380 -13.45 -20.69 -15.18
C LYS A 380 -13.67 -21.02 -16.67
N GLY A 381 -14.01 -20.04 -17.50
CA GLY A 381 -14.02 -20.18 -18.97
C GLY A 381 -15.36 -20.59 -19.57
N THR A 382 -16.47 -20.39 -18.87
CA THR A 382 -17.82 -20.69 -19.40
C THR A 382 -18.38 -19.52 -20.22
N THR A 383 -19.33 -19.80 -21.13
CA THR A 383 -20.04 -18.75 -21.87
C THR A 383 -21.04 -18.02 -20.98
N TYR A 384 -21.32 -16.75 -21.27
CA TYR A 384 -22.23 -15.92 -20.47
C TYR A 384 -23.61 -16.56 -20.24
N LYS A 385 -24.20 -17.17 -21.29
CA LYS A 385 -25.51 -17.85 -21.19
C LYS A 385 -25.46 -19.06 -20.24
N LYS A 386 -24.42 -19.90 -20.36
CA LYS A 386 -24.25 -21.08 -19.50
C LYS A 386 -23.96 -20.66 -18.06
N ALA A 387 -23.12 -19.64 -17.88
CA ALA A 387 -22.80 -19.07 -16.57
C ALA A 387 -24.05 -18.56 -15.86
N LEU A 388 -24.92 -17.83 -16.58
CA LEU A 388 -26.17 -17.31 -16.03
C LEU A 388 -27.12 -18.43 -15.58
N MET A 389 -27.33 -19.45 -16.43
CA MET A 389 -28.20 -20.58 -16.11
C MET A 389 -27.67 -21.38 -14.91
N SER A 390 -26.41 -21.81 -14.98
CA SER A 390 -25.76 -22.60 -13.92
C SER A 390 -25.68 -21.83 -12.60
N SER A 391 -25.41 -20.51 -12.63
CA SER A 391 -25.38 -19.69 -11.41
C SER A 391 -26.76 -19.58 -10.77
N LYS A 392 -27.84 -19.50 -11.56
CA LYS A 392 -29.21 -19.43 -11.04
C LYS A 392 -29.65 -20.74 -10.41
N GLU A 393 -29.32 -21.88 -11.04
CA GLU A 393 -29.55 -23.22 -10.50
C GLU A 393 -28.81 -23.39 -9.18
N LEU A 394 -27.52 -23.04 -9.15
CA LEU A 394 -26.69 -23.16 -7.96
C LEU A 394 -27.14 -22.25 -6.81
N LEU A 395 -27.65 -21.05 -7.10
CA LEU A 395 -28.28 -20.19 -6.10
C LEU A 395 -29.62 -20.74 -5.60
N ASN A 396 -30.34 -21.49 -6.42
CA ASN A 396 -31.57 -22.18 -6.02
C ASN A 396 -31.24 -23.31 -5.04
N ASP A 397 -30.24 -24.14 -5.37
CA ASP A 397 -29.80 -25.27 -4.54
C ASP A 397 -29.30 -24.81 -3.17
N LEU A 398 -28.64 -23.65 -3.10
CA LEU A 398 -28.14 -23.06 -1.85
C LEU A 398 -29.18 -22.21 -1.09
N GLY A 399 -30.43 -22.13 -1.59
CA GLY A 399 -31.50 -21.36 -0.96
C GLY A 399 -31.25 -19.85 -0.92
N LEU A 400 -30.61 -19.31 -1.96
CA LEU A 400 -30.30 -17.87 -2.11
C LEU A 400 -31.04 -17.22 -3.30
N ARG A 401 -31.98 -17.95 -3.93
CA ARG A 401 -32.77 -17.48 -5.08
C ARG A 401 -33.46 -16.13 -4.83
N ASP A 402 -34.08 -15.97 -3.67
CA ASP A 402 -34.85 -14.77 -3.32
C ASP A 402 -33.98 -13.51 -3.15
N LYS A 403 -32.68 -13.70 -2.95
CA LYS A 403 -31.70 -12.63 -2.73
C LYS A 403 -30.76 -12.43 -3.92
N GLU A 404 -31.08 -13.00 -5.10
CA GLU A 404 -30.18 -12.97 -6.26
C GLU A 404 -29.80 -11.53 -6.70
N ARG A 405 -30.70 -10.55 -6.49
CA ARG A 405 -30.52 -9.15 -6.88
C ARG A 405 -30.00 -8.26 -5.76
N ASN A 406 -29.89 -8.77 -4.53
CA ASN A 406 -29.35 -8.01 -3.40
C ASN A 406 -27.83 -7.91 -3.53
N LYS A 407 -27.25 -6.88 -2.92
CA LYS A 407 -25.79 -6.74 -2.84
C LYS A 407 -25.23 -7.69 -1.79
N SER A 408 -23.98 -8.13 -1.97
CA SER A 408 -23.29 -8.99 -0.99
C SER A 408 -23.21 -8.36 0.40
N SER A 409 -23.14 -7.03 0.49
CA SER A 409 -23.08 -6.26 1.74
C SER A 409 -24.36 -6.38 2.58
N GLU A 410 -25.53 -6.52 1.93
CA GLU A 410 -26.87 -6.59 2.54
C GLU A 410 -27.20 -7.97 3.14
N LEU A 411 -26.41 -9.00 2.83
CA LEU A 411 -26.64 -10.36 3.30
C LEU A 411 -26.26 -10.54 4.79
N SER A 412 -27.00 -11.42 5.47
CA SER A 412 -26.65 -11.90 6.81
C SER A 412 -25.34 -12.72 6.80
N GLY A 413 -24.73 -12.94 7.97
CA GLY A 413 -23.49 -13.72 8.06
C GLY A 413 -23.59 -15.14 7.48
N GLY A 414 -24.69 -15.85 7.77
CA GLY A 414 -24.97 -17.17 7.22
C GLY A 414 -25.23 -17.16 5.71
N MET A 415 -25.99 -16.18 5.22
CA MET A 415 -26.22 -16.00 3.78
C MET A 415 -24.92 -15.69 3.03
N LYS A 416 -24.06 -14.85 3.60
CA LYS A 416 -22.71 -14.59 3.11
C LYS A 416 -21.91 -15.89 3.02
N ARG A 417 -21.99 -16.78 4.01
CA ARG A 417 -21.27 -18.05 3.96
C ARG A 417 -21.77 -18.95 2.83
N ARG A 418 -23.09 -19.05 2.64
CA ARG A 418 -23.68 -19.80 1.52
C ARG A 418 -23.26 -19.22 0.17
N LEU A 419 -23.18 -17.89 0.02
CA LEU A 419 -22.66 -17.26 -1.19
C LEU A 419 -21.17 -17.59 -1.42
N GLN A 420 -20.35 -17.65 -0.37
CA GLN A 420 -18.94 -18.04 -0.53
C GLN A 420 -18.82 -19.50 -0.99
N LEU A 421 -19.64 -20.40 -0.43
CA LEU A 421 -19.75 -21.78 -0.91
C LEU A 421 -20.21 -21.82 -2.37
N ALA A 422 -21.15 -20.95 -2.75
CA ALA A 422 -21.62 -20.83 -4.13
C ALA A 422 -20.48 -20.49 -5.10
N CYS A 423 -19.65 -19.50 -4.73
CA CYS A 423 -18.48 -19.10 -5.50
C CYS A 423 -17.43 -20.21 -5.58
N ALA A 424 -17.30 -21.06 -4.55
CA ALA A 424 -16.37 -22.18 -4.55
C ALA A 424 -16.83 -23.33 -5.47
N LEU A 425 -18.14 -23.56 -5.54
CA LEU A 425 -18.76 -24.56 -6.42
C LEU A 425 -18.91 -24.10 -7.88
N ALA A 426 -18.78 -22.79 -8.12
CA ALA A 426 -18.85 -22.16 -9.44
C ALA A 426 -17.91 -22.84 -10.45
N GLY A 427 -18.39 -22.95 -11.69
CA GLY A 427 -17.66 -23.58 -12.80
C GLY A 427 -17.35 -25.07 -12.60
N ASP A 428 -18.23 -25.77 -11.88
CA ASP A 428 -18.26 -27.23 -11.75
C ASP A 428 -16.97 -27.85 -11.20
N ALA A 429 -16.54 -27.38 -10.01
CA ALA A 429 -15.37 -27.93 -9.33
C ALA A 429 -15.59 -29.38 -8.87
N ASP A 430 -14.67 -30.28 -9.25
CA ASP A 430 -14.66 -31.70 -8.84
C ASP A 430 -14.19 -31.88 -7.40
N VAL A 431 -13.23 -31.04 -6.98
CA VAL A 431 -12.61 -31.08 -5.65
C VAL A 431 -12.85 -29.75 -4.96
N LEU A 432 -13.45 -29.79 -3.79
CA LEU A 432 -13.80 -28.61 -2.99
C LEU A 432 -12.97 -28.59 -1.70
N VAL A 433 -12.29 -27.48 -1.43
CA VAL A 433 -11.53 -27.27 -0.20
C VAL A 433 -12.22 -26.19 0.63
N LEU A 434 -12.69 -26.54 1.81
CA LEU A 434 -13.43 -25.68 2.72
C LEU A 434 -12.60 -25.45 3.98
N ASP A 435 -12.17 -24.21 4.18
CA ASP A 435 -11.42 -23.80 5.37
C ASP A 435 -12.38 -23.23 6.41
N GLU A 436 -12.62 -23.99 7.49
CA GLU A 436 -13.57 -23.70 8.56
C GLU A 436 -14.95 -23.20 8.06
N PRO A 437 -15.73 -24.03 7.33
CA PRO A 437 -16.99 -23.63 6.71
C PRO A 437 -18.04 -23.10 7.69
N THR A 438 -18.00 -23.52 8.95
CA THR A 438 -19.06 -23.25 9.93
C THR A 438 -18.65 -22.27 11.04
N SER A 439 -17.42 -21.78 11.01
CA SER A 439 -16.90 -20.86 12.02
C SER A 439 -17.67 -19.54 12.00
N GLY A 440 -18.15 -19.11 13.17
CA GLY A 440 -18.95 -17.89 13.33
C GLY A 440 -20.41 -17.98 12.85
N LEU A 441 -20.89 -19.18 12.51
CA LEU A 441 -22.31 -19.43 12.20
C LEU A 441 -23.08 -19.86 13.45
N ASP A 442 -24.36 -19.46 13.51
CA ASP A 442 -25.34 -19.97 14.47
C ASP A 442 -25.66 -21.45 14.22
N VAL A 443 -26.28 -22.12 15.20
CA VAL A 443 -26.51 -23.57 15.17
C VAL A 443 -27.42 -23.99 14.01
N GLU A 444 -28.44 -23.18 13.70
CA GLU A 444 -29.40 -23.50 12.64
C GLU A 444 -28.76 -23.35 11.25
N THR A 445 -28.08 -22.23 10.99
CA THR A 445 -27.39 -22.05 9.71
C THR A 445 -26.25 -23.04 9.51
N ARG A 446 -25.57 -23.47 10.58
CA ARG A 446 -24.56 -24.53 10.55
C ARG A 446 -25.16 -25.86 10.10
N ARG A 447 -26.27 -26.30 10.70
CA ARG A 447 -26.95 -27.55 10.31
C ARG A 447 -27.41 -27.51 8.87
N SER A 448 -28.01 -26.40 8.45
CA SER A 448 -28.40 -26.23 7.06
C SER A 448 -27.20 -26.26 6.10
N LEU A 449 -26.04 -25.74 6.49
CA LEU A 449 -24.81 -25.85 5.69
C LEU A 449 -24.32 -27.31 5.62
N TRP A 450 -24.43 -28.06 6.71
CA TRP A 450 -24.10 -29.49 6.72
C TRP A 450 -24.97 -30.28 5.75
N ASP A 451 -26.29 -30.03 5.75
CA ASP A 451 -27.21 -30.69 4.81
C ASP A 451 -26.81 -30.42 3.35
N LEU A 452 -26.40 -29.19 3.04
CA LEU A 452 -25.88 -28.83 1.71
C LEU A 452 -24.59 -29.58 1.37
N LEU A 453 -23.64 -29.67 2.31
CA LEU A 453 -22.38 -30.39 2.10
C LEU A 453 -22.60 -31.91 1.96
N LEU A 454 -23.52 -32.48 2.73
CA LEU A 454 -23.94 -33.87 2.62
C LEU A 454 -24.64 -34.13 1.28
N GLY A 455 -25.39 -33.17 0.73
CA GLY A 455 -25.98 -33.25 -0.61
C GLY A 455 -24.95 -33.29 -1.74
N LEU A 456 -23.77 -32.70 -1.55
CA LEU A 456 -22.66 -32.77 -2.51
C LEU A 456 -21.92 -34.11 -2.49
N ARG A 457 -22.11 -34.91 -1.44
CA ARG A 457 -21.45 -36.20 -1.23
C ARG A 457 -21.75 -37.15 -2.40
N GLY A 458 -20.74 -37.91 -2.81
CA GLY A 458 -20.84 -38.88 -3.92
C GLY A 458 -20.72 -38.26 -5.31
N SER A 459 -21.09 -36.98 -5.48
CA SER A 459 -20.89 -36.25 -6.74
C SER A 459 -19.49 -35.62 -6.85
N ARG A 460 -18.93 -35.18 -5.72
CA ARG A 460 -17.69 -34.40 -5.63
C ARG A 460 -16.86 -34.83 -4.43
N THR A 461 -15.57 -34.52 -4.46
CA THR A 461 -14.67 -34.71 -3.31
C THR A 461 -14.64 -33.43 -2.49
N VAL A 462 -15.03 -33.49 -1.22
CA VAL A 462 -15.04 -32.34 -0.31
C VAL A 462 -14.02 -32.53 0.80
N LEU A 463 -13.07 -31.62 0.90
CA LEU A 463 -12.09 -31.52 1.96
C LEU A 463 -12.49 -30.39 2.90
N VAL A 464 -12.77 -30.72 4.16
CA VAL A 464 -13.16 -29.75 5.19
C VAL A 464 -12.07 -29.63 6.24
N SER A 465 -11.71 -28.39 6.60
CA SER A 465 -11.01 -28.02 7.84
C SER A 465 -12.02 -27.39 8.82
N THR A 466 -11.87 -27.64 10.11
CA THR A 466 -12.79 -27.34 11.22
C THR A 466 -12.10 -27.66 12.54
N HIS A 467 -12.48 -26.93 13.57
CA HIS A 467 -12.08 -27.21 14.95
C HIS A 467 -13.22 -27.88 15.74
N PHE A 468 -14.38 -28.09 15.11
CA PHE A 468 -15.55 -28.73 15.73
C PHE A 468 -15.55 -30.23 15.47
N MET A 469 -15.27 -31.02 16.50
CA MET A 469 -15.22 -32.49 16.38
C MET A 469 -16.58 -33.10 15.98
N GLU A 470 -17.68 -32.45 16.38
CA GLU A 470 -19.04 -32.82 15.97
C GLU A 470 -19.24 -32.68 14.44
N GLU A 471 -18.66 -31.66 13.82
CA GLU A 471 -18.73 -31.47 12.37
C GLU A 471 -17.94 -32.53 11.62
N ALA A 472 -16.73 -32.85 12.11
CA ALA A 472 -15.91 -33.91 11.54
C ALA A 472 -16.59 -35.28 11.65
N GLU A 473 -17.31 -35.52 12.75
CA GLU A 473 -18.07 -36.74 12.95
C GLU A 473 -19.34 -36.81 12.07
N ALA A 474 -20.04 -35.69 11.89
CA ALA A 474 -21.27 -35.62 11.10
C ALA A 474 -21.02 -35.66 9.57
N LEU A 475 -19.98 -34.96 9.10
CA LEU A 475 -19.69 -34.80 7.67
C LEU A 475 -18.64 -35.79 7.15
N GLY A 476 -17.76 -36.30 8.02
CA GLY A 476 -16.55 -36.99 7.62
C GLY A 476 -16.73 -38.49 7.37
N ASP A 477 -16.51 -38.91 6.13
CA ASP A 477 -16.37 -40.34 5.80
C ASP A 477 -15.09 -40.93 6.40
N ARG A 478 -14.01 -40.13 6.35
CA ARG A 478 -12.73 -40.42 6.99
C ARG A 478 -12.22 -39.16 7.67
N VAL A 479 -11.65 -39.32 8.86
CA VAL A 479 -11.06 -38.23 9.61
C VAL A 479 -9.56 -38.44 9.78
N ALA A 480 -8.81 -37.37 9.58
CA ALA A 480 -7.41 -37.29 9.97
C ALA A 480 -7.22 -36.29 11.09
N ALA A 481 -6.34 -36.64 12.02
CA ALA A 481 -5.81 -35.71 12.99
C ALA A 481 -4.37 -35.34 12.62
N LEU A 482 -4.07 -34.05 12.57
CA LEU A 482 -2.71 -33.54 12.41
C LEU A 482 -2.18 -33.06 13.77
N HIS A 483 -0.95 -33.44 14.13
CA HIS A 483 -0.28 -32.96 15.34
C HIS A 483 1.19 -32.66 15.05
N ARG A 484 1.67 -31.46 15.44
CA ARG A 484 3.05 -30.99 15.21
C ARG A 484 3.53 -31.17 13.76
N GLY A 485 2.65 -30.91 12.78
CA GLY A 485 2.95 -31.02 11.36
C GLY A 485 3.07 -32.45 10.81
N ARG A 486 2.65 -33.47 11.58
CA ARG A 486 2.59 -34.87 11.13
C ARG A 486 1.17 -35.43 11.26
N LEU A 487 0.81 -36.34 10.37
CA LEU A 487 -0.47 -37.06 10.44
C LEU A 487 -0.42 -38.03 11.63
N ALA A 488 -1.20 -37.75 12.66
CA ALA A 488 -1.25 -38.54 13.89
C ALA A 488 -2.16 -39.77 13.74
N CYS A 489 -3.32 -39.62 13.10
CA CYS A 489 -4.20 -40.72 12.80
C CYS A 489 -4.99 -40.46 11.51
N HIS A 490 -5.42 -41.54 10.86
CA HIS A 490 -6.25 -41.51 9.66
C HIS A 490 -7.16 -42.75 9.62
N ALA A 491 -8.45 -42.60 9.90
CA ALA A 491 -9.44 -43.67 9.70
C ALA A 491 -10.87 -43.10 9.69
N THR A 492 -11.89 -43.96 9.54
CA THR A 492 -13.28 -43.52 9.75
C THR A 492 -13.51 -43.14 11.22
N PRO A 493 -14.42 -42.20 11.54
CA PRO A 493 -14.73 -41.84 12.92
C PRO A 493 -15.00 -43.06 13.81
N MET A 494 -15.74 -44.05 13.29
CA MET A 494 -16.05 -45.28 14.00
C MET A 494 -14.80 -46.13 14.29
N HIS A 495 -13.87 -46.23 13.34
CA HIS A 495 -12.61 -46.93 13.56
C HIS A 495 -11.73 -46.23 14.60
N LEU A 496 -11.62 -44.90 14.55
CA LEU A 496 -10.85 -44.13 15.53
C LEU A 496 -11.40 -44.30 16.94
N LYS A 497 -12.73 -44.27 17.10
CA LYS A 497 -13.41 -44.49 18.38
C LYS A 497 -13.19 -45.91 18.91
N ARG A 498 -13.16 -46.93 18.05
CA ARG A 498 -12.86 -48.32 18.44
C ARG A 498 -11.39 -48.55 18.78
N ALA A 499 -10.48 -47.94 18.03
CA ALA A 499 -9.04 -48.17 18.17
C ALA A 499 -8.44 -47.44 19.39
N VAL A 500 -8.91 -46.22 19.67
CA VAL A 500 -8.32 -45.34 20.70
C VAL A 500 -9.27 -45.13 21.88
N GLY A 501 -10.56 -44.98 21.59
CA GLY A 501 -11.58 -44.74 22.59
C GLY A 501 -11.71 -45.93 23.51
N THR A 502 -11.95 -45.68 24.80
CA THR A 502 -12.37 -46.76 25.68
C THR A 502 -13.71 -47.33 25.21
N GLY A 503 -14.45 -46.73 24.28
CA GLY A 503 -15.69 -47.28 23.76
C GLY A 503 -16.88 -46.48 24.27
N TYR A 504 -17.15 -46.57 25.57
CA TYR A 504 -18.33 -45.95 26.18
C TYR A 504 -17.97 -45.00 27.31
N ARG A 505 -18.86 -44.05 27.56
CA ARG A 505 -18.81 -43.09 28.66
C ARG A 505 -20.05 -43.31 29.53
N LEU A 506 -19.84 -43.56 30.81
CA LEU A 506 -20.90 -43.60 31.81
C LEU A 506 -20.89 -42.30 32.60
N SER A 507 -21.97 -41.53 32.51
CA SER A 507 -22.18 -40.31 33.28
C SER A 507 -23.22 -40.57 34.37
N VAL A 508 -22.82 -40.39 35.63
CA VAL A 508 -23.66 -40.58 36.81
C VAL A 508 -23.86 -39.23 37.46
N THR A 509 -25.10 -38.78 37.57
CA THR A 509 -25.47 -37.54 38.27
C THR A 509 -25.98 -37.88 39.66
N THR A 510 -25.46 -37.24 40.71
CA THR A 510 -25.83 -37.49 42.11
C THR A 510 -26.66 -36.37 42.71
N GLU A 511 -27.46 -36.68 43.72
CA GLU A 511 -28.12 -35.69 44.56
C GLU A 511 -27.14 -35.13 45.60
N GLY A 512 -26.56 -33.97 45.30
CA GLY A 512 -25.52 -33.35 46.11
C GLY A 512 -24.14 -33.92 45.80
N THR A 513 -23.22 -33.78 46.77
CA THR A 513 -21.81 -34.18 46.59
C THR A 513 -21.70 -35.68 46.29
N PRO A 514 -21.06 -36.07 45.18
CA PRO A 514 -20.96 -37.45 44.77
C PRO A 514 -20.18 -38.29 45.77
N MET A 515 -20.71 -39.46 46.12
CA MET A 515 -20.04 -40.43 46.99
C MET A 515 -19.01 -41.23 46.18
N GLU A 516 -18.01 -40.51 45.64
CA GLU A 516 -17.06 -40.97 44.62
C GLU A 516 -16.44 -42.32 44.96
N SER A 517 -15.89 -42.48 46.17
CA SER A 517 -15.24 -43.73 46.58
C SER A 517 -16.15 -44.96 46.48
N LYS A 518 -17.45 -44.81 46.79
CA LYS A 518 -18.42 -45.92 46.70
C LYS A 518 -18.86 -46.19 45.27
N VAL A 519 -19.11 -45.14 44.48
CA VAL A 519 -19.54 -45.29 43.07
C VAL A 519 -18.38 -45.87 42.25
N THR A 520 -17.16 -45.35 42.42
CA THR A 520 -15.96 -45.85 41.75
C THR A 520 -15.66 -47.28 42.14
N ALA A 521 -15.76 -47.65 43.42
CA ALA A 521 -15.55 -49.03 43.86
C ALA A 521 -16.57 -50.00 43.22
N LEU A 522 -17.82 -49.59 43.04
CA LEU A 522 -18.84 -50.40 42.40
C LEU A 522 -18.64 -50.53 40.88
N VAL A 523 -18.24 -49.43 40.22
CA VAL A 523 -17.89 -49.45 38.79
C VAL A 523 -16.65 -50.33 38.55
N GLN A 524 -15.60 -50.18 39.38
CA GLN A 524 -14.37 -50.96 39.26
C GLN A 524 -14.52 -52.43 39.67
N LYS A 525 -15.51 -52.76 40.52
CA LYS A 525 -15.86 -54.15 40.85
C LYS A 525 -16.27 -54.94 39.59
N HIS A 526 -17.05 -54.33 38.71
CA HIS A 526 -17.50 -54.96 37.46
C HIS A 526 -16.52 -54.75 36.31
N ILE A 527 -15.91 -53.57 36.23
CA ILE A 527 -15.03 -53.14 35.13
C ILE A 527 -13.73 -52.59 35.76
N PRO A 528 -12.72 -53.45 36.02
CA PRO A 528 -11.48 -53.03 36.69
C PRO A 528 -10.70 -51.98 35.91
N SER A 529 -10.83 -51.98 34.58
CA SER A 529 -10.21 -51.01 33.68
C SER A 529 -10.96 -49.68 33.55
N ALA A 530 -12.03 -49.46 34.30
CA ALA A 530 -12.76 -48.19 34.30
C ALA A 530 -11.94 -47.08 34.98
N THR A 531 -11.78 -45.97 34.28
CA THR A 531 -11.08 -44.77 34.76
C THR A 531 -12.04 -43.60 34.89
N ILE A 532 -11.92 -42.83 35.98
CA ILE A 532 -12.62 -41.55 36.14
C ILE A 532 -11.95 -40.54 35.22
N LYS A 533 -12.75 -39.86 34.40
CA LYS A 533 -12.27 -38.81 33.49
C LYS A 533 -12.58 -37.41 33.98
N ASP A 534 -13.79 -37.23 34.50
CA ASP A 534 -14.28 -35.91 34.88
C ASP A 534 -15.13 -36.00 36.15
N GLN A 535 -14.94 -35.02 37.02
CA GLN A 535 -15.61 -34.88 38.31
C GLN A 535 -16.12 -33.46 38.43
N ALA A 536 -17.44 -33.31 38.32
CA ALA A 536 -18.12 -32.05 38.63
C ALA A 536 -18.82 -32.14 39.98
N MET A 537 -19.34 -31.00 40.49
CA MET A 537 -19.97 -30.92 41.81
C MET A 537 -21.02 -32.00 42.08
N ASN A 538 -21.81 -32.40 41.07
CA ASN A 538 -22.88 -33.38 41.19
C ASN A 538 -22.81 -34.47 40.08
N SER A 539 -21.67 -34.66 39.41
CA SER A 539 -21.58 -35.67 38.35
C SER A 539 -20.21 -36.35 38.27
N LEU A 540 -20.22 -37.66 38.08
CA LEU A 540 -19.05 -38.49 37.85
C LEU A 540 -19.11 -39.07 36.44
N THR A 541 -18.01 -38.93 35.69
CA THR A 541 -17.90 -39.47 34.33
C THR A 541 -16.81 -40.51 34.25
N TYR A 542 -17.18 -41.73 33.87
CA TYR A 542 -16.29 -42.88 33.71
C TYR A 542 -16.07 -43.23 32.25
N SER A 543 -14.84 -43.65 31.92
CA SER A 543 -14.49 -44.23 30.63
C SER A 543 -14.56 -45.76 30.74
N LEU A 544 -15.50 -46.39 30.02
CA LEU A 544 -15.72 -47.84 30.04
C LEU A 544 -15.18 -48.50 28.77
N PRO A 545 -14.35 -49.57 28.85
CA PRO A 545 -13.82 -50.35 27.72
C PRO A 545 -14.92 -51.04 26.88
N ALA A 546 -14.84 -50.96 25.54
CA ALA A 546 -15.76 -51.65 24.63
C ALA A 546 -15.64 -53.18 24.73
N ASN A 547 -14.43 -53.68 25.04
CA ASN A 547 -14.13 -55.10 25.18
C ASN A 547 -14.87 -55.76 26.36
N GLU A 548 -15.30 -54.97 27.34
CA GLU A 548 -16.03 -55.45 28.53
C GLU A 548 -17.53 -55.13 28.47
N SER A 549 -18.06 -54.80 27.28
CA SER A 549 -19.47 -54.44 27.06
C SER A 549 -20.47 -55.50 27.56
N SER A 550 -20.08 -56.78 27.56
CA SER A 550 -20.92 -57.86 28.10
C SER A 550 -21.20 -57.74 29.60
N LYS A 551 -20.37 -57.01 30.36
CA LYS A 551 -20.53 -56.79 31.81
C LYS A 551 -21.39 -55.56 32.14
N PHE A 552 -21.78 -54.78 31.13
CA PHE A 552 -22.48 -53.52 31.34
C PHE A 552 -23.89 -53.72 31.91
N GLU A 553 -24.58 -54.80 31.52
CA GLU A 553 -25.91 -55.15 32.05
C GLU A 553 -25.86 -55.33 33.57
N GLN A 554 -24.90 -56.10 34.07
CA GLN A 554 -24.71 -56.33 35.51
C GLN A 554 -24.31 -55.06 36.24
N LEU A 555 -23.45 -54.23 35.63
CA LEU A 555 -23.07 -52.94 36.19
C LEU A 555 -24.28 -52.00 36.34
N PHE A 556 -25.11 -51.88 35.30
CA PHE A 556 -26.27 -50.99 35.34
C PHE A 556 -27.36 -51.48 36.29
N SER A 557 -27.57 -52.81 36.37
CA SER A 557 -28.49 -53.39 37.36
C SER A 557 -28.03 -53.08 38.79
N ASP A 558 -26.75 -53.32 39.12
CA ASP A 558 -26.21 -53.04 40.46
C ASP A 558 -26.23 -51.54 40.81
N LEU A 559 -26.03 -50.66 39.83
CA LEU A 559 -26.11 -49.21 40.02
C LEU A 559 -27.55 -48.73 40.25
N GLU A 560 -28.54 -49.33 39.58
CA GLU A 560 -29.95 -49.00 39.77
C GLU A 560 -30.46 -49.56 41.11
N ASP A 561 -30.09 -50.79 41.48
CA ASP A 561 -30.46 -51.41 42.76
C ASP A 561 -29.93 -50.62 43.96
N LYS A 562 -28.73 -50.05 43.83
CA LYS A 562 -28.10 -49.23 44.89
C LYS A 562 -28.26 -47.73 44.69
N ARG A 563 -29.15 -47.30 43.80
CA ARG A 563 -29.37 -45.89 43.46
C ARG A 563 -29.66 -45.02 44.66
N TYR A 564 -30.52 -45.49 45.57
CA TYR A 564 -30.87 -44.76 46.81
C TYR A 564 -29.72 -44.68 47.81
N GLU A 565 -28.91 -45.75 47.94
CA GLU A 565 -27.74 -45.77 48.84
C GLU A 565 -26.62 -44.86 48.32
N LEU A 566 -26.43 -44.83 47.00
CA LEU A 566 -25.40 -44.04 46.32
C LEU A 566 -25.84 -42.61 45.98
N LYS A 567 -27.10 -42.25 46.27
CA LYS A 567 -27.72 -40.95 45.94
C LYS A 567 -27.61 -40.59 44.46
N ILE A 568 -27.85 -41.56 43.57
CA ILE A 568 -27.77 -41.34 42.12
C ILE A 568 -29.13 -40.80 41.63
N ASN A 569 -29.12 -39.61 41.04
CA ASN A 569 -30.29 -38.99 40.42
C ASN A 569 -30.54 -39.55 39.01
N SER A 570 -29.52 -39.59 38.16
CA SER A 570 -29.63 -40.10 36.79
C SER A 570 -28.34 -40.73 36.31
N MET A 571 -28.47 -41.67 35.37
CA MET A 571 -27.34 -42.32 34.70
C MET A 571 -27.52 -42.22 33.19
N GLY A 572 -26.45 -41.92 32.48
CA GLY A 572 -26.41 -41.84 31.03
C GLY A 572 -25.23 -42.61 30.49
N VAL A 573 -25.46 -43.38 29.43
CA VAL A 573 -24.41 -44.09 28.71
C VAL A 573 -24.30 -43.49 27.32
N GLY A 574 -23.12 -42.98 26.98
CA GLY A 574 -22.81 -42.42 25.67
C GLY A 574 -21.66 -43.16 25.01
N ILE A 575 -21.52 -43.00 23.70
CA ILE A 575 -20.31 -43.42 22.99
C ILE A 575 -19.24 -42.34 23.20
N SER A 576 -17.97 -42.74 23.27
CA SER A 576 -16.86 -41.79 23.27
C SER A 576 -16.91 -40.84 22.06
N THR A 577 -16.66 -39.55 22.31
CA THR A 577 -16.65 -38.53 21.25
C THR A 577 -15.30 -38.52 20.53
N LEU A 578 -15.28 -38.04 19.29
CA LEU A 578 -14.01 -37.88 18.56
C LEU A 578 -13.04 -36.92 19.29
N GLU A 579 -13.57 -35.96 20.06
CA GLU A 579 -12.77 -35.08 20.90
C GLU A 579 -11.94 -35.83 21.95
N GLU A 580 -12.51 -36.86 22.60
CA GLU A 580 -11.76 -37.67 23.56
C GLU A 580 -10.66 -38.50 22.89
N VAL A 581 -10.97 -39.06 21.73
CA VAL A 581 -9.99 -39.81 20.93
C VAL A 581 -8.82 -38.90 20.58
N PHE A 582 -9.11 -37.66 20.17
CA PHE A 582 -8.09 -36.66 19.86
C PHE A 582 -7.26 -36.26 21.09
N LEU A 583 -7.90 -35.98 22.23
CA LEU A 583 -7.20 -35.64 23.48
C LEU A 583 -6.25 -36.75 23.91
N LYS A 584 -6.67 -38.02 23.80
CA LYS A 584 -5.84 -39.17 24.12
C LYS A 584 -4.65 -39.34 23.17
N LEU A 585 -4.87 -39.18 21.87
CA LEU A 585 -3.80 -39.19 20.86
C LEU A 585 -2.77 -38.08 21.08
N CYS A 586 -3.19 -36.93 21.62
CA CYS A 586 -2.29 -35.82 21.93
C CYS A 586 -1.61 -35.99 23.30
N SER A 587 -2.25 -36.63 24.28
CA SER A 587 -1.67 -36.85 25.62
C SER A 587 -0.56 -37.90 25.63
N ASP A 588 -0.67 -38.93 24.77
CA ASP A 588 0.32 -40.01 24.64
C ASP A 588 1.65 -39.54 24.00
N VAL A 589 1.74 -38.28 23.57
CA VAL A 589 2.95 -37.62 23.07
C VAL A 589 3.46 -36.64 24.14
N ASP A 590 4.26 -37.13 25.08
CA ASP A 590 5.01 -36.38 26.11
C ASP A 590 4.33 -35.10 26.62
N THR A 591 3.32 -35.29 27.47
CA THR A 591 2.88 -34.25 28.40
C THR A 591 3.60 -34.43 29.74
N SER A 592 4.85 -33.96 29.79
CA SER A 592 5.52 -33.63 31.05
C SER A 592 4.85 -32.39 31.66
N TRP A 593 3.64 -32.57 32.21
CA TRP A 593 3.07 -31.64 33.17
C TRP A 593 3.27 -32.23 34.57
N LYS A 594 4.51 -32.13 35.08
CA LYS A 594 4.75 -32.25 36.52
C LYS A 594 4.09 -31.05 37.19
N ASN A 595 3.03 -31.32 37.94
CA ASN A 595 2.60 -30.65 39.17
C ASN A 595 3.32 -29.32 39.45
N LEU A 596 2.76 -28.22 38.94
CA LEU A 596 3.02 -26.87 39.42
C LEU A 596 1.86 -26.35 40.27
N GLU A 597 1.16 -27.25 40.96
CA GLU A 597 0.21 -26.91 42.03
C GLU A 597 0.64 -27.56 43.34
N GLN A 598 1.88 -27.30 43.77
CA GLN A 598 2.31 -27.54 45.14
C GLN A 598 3.52 -26.64 45.49
N ASN A 599 3.27 -25.34 45.52
CA ASN A 599 3.95 -24.43 46.45
C ASN A 599 3.27 -23.07 46.43
N GLY A 600 2.27 -22.94 47.31
CA GLY A 600 1.54 -21.71 47.53
C GLY A 600 1.03 -21.66 48.97
N ASN A 601 1.92 -21.78 49.95
CA ASN A 601 1.70 -21.15 51.26
C ASN A 601 1.84 -19.63 51.08
N GLY A 602 0.89 -19.05 50.36
CA GLY A 602 0.66 -17.63 50.27
C GLY A 602 -0.62 -17.35 51.05
N THR A 603 -0.49 -16.56 52.10
CA THR A 603 -1.61 -15.98 52.83
C THR A 603 -2.71 -15.52 51.87
N LEU A 604 -3.97 -15.81 52.23
CA LEU A 604 -5.17 -15.21 51.67
C LEU A 604 -5.06 -13.69 51.81
N ASN A 605 -4.34 -13.05 50.90
CA ASN A 605 -4.27 -11.61 50.78
C ASN A 605 -5.61 -11.18 50.19
N GLU A 606 -6.41 -10.60 51.09
CA GLU A 606 -7.58 -9.76 50.86
C GLU A 606 -7.70 -9.31 49.40
N THR A 607 -8.77 -9.73 48.73
CA THR A 607 -9.20 -9.07 47.49
C THR A 607 -9.34 -7.57 47.81
N PRO A 608 -8.60 -6.67 47.14
CA PRO A 608 -8.67 -5.25 47.48
C PRO A 608 -10.11 -4.78 47.27
N GLN A 609 -10.76 -4.38 48.36
CA GLN A 609 -12.12 -3.89 48.31
C GLN A 609 -12.09 -2.52 47.63
N TYR A 610 -12.36 -2.49 46.32
CA TYR A 610 -12.35 -1.27 45.53
C TYR A 610 -13.44 -0.33 46.05
N VAL A 611 -13.04 0.79 46.66
CA VAL A 611 -13.96 1.87 47.02
C VAL A 611 -14.56 2.44 45.73
N LYS A 612 -15.83 2.13 45.47
CA LYS A 612 -16.58 2.66 44.33
C LYS A 612 -16.85 4.15 44.57
N HIS A 613 -16.07 5.01 43.92
CA HIS A 613 -16.34 6.45 43.93
C HIS A 613 -17.65 6.74 43.18
N THR A 614 -18.52 7.58 43.74
CA THR A 614 -19.76 8.07 43.13
C THR A 614 -19.68 9.58 42.88
N GLY A 615 -20.44 10.10 41.91
CA GLY A 615 -20.50 11.54 41.60
C GLY A 615 -19.31 12.10 40.80
N PHE A 616 -18.93 13.36 41.06
CA PHE A 616 -17.93 14.11 40.25
C PHE A 616 -16.51 13.54 40.31
N ALA A 617 -16.11 12.96 41.44
CA ALA A 617 -14.80 12.32 41.60
C ALA A 617 -14.64 11.09 40.67
N LEU A 618 -15.74 10.39 40.39
CA LEU A 618 -15.77 9.30 39.42
C LEU A 618 -15.57 9.84 38.00
N TYR A 619 -16.29 10.90 37.61
CA TYR A 619 -16.13 11.53 36.29
C TYR A 619 -14.68 11.99 36.04
N LYS A 620 -14.04 12.61 37.03
CA LYS A 620 -12.62 13.02 36.91
C LYS A 620 -11.69 11.82 36.71
N ARG A 621 -11.89 10.73 37.46
CA ARG A 621 -11.10 9.50 37.30
C ARG A 621 -11.37 8.79 35.97
N GLN A 622 -12.63 8.74 35.53
CA GLN A 622 -13.00 8.19 34.23
C GLN A 622 -12.39 9.00 33.10
N LEU A 623 -12.45 10.33 33.15
CA LEU A 623 -11.81 11.21 32.18
C LEU A 623 -10.30 10.97 32.13
N TRP A 624 -9.63 10.93 33.30
CA TRP A 624 -8.19 10.69 33.35
C TRP A 624 -7.82 9.28 32.85
N ALA A 625 -8.63 8.27 33.16
CA ALA A 625 -8.44 6.91 32.66
C ALA A 625 -8.63 6.83 31.14
N LEU A 626 -9.64 7.53 30.60
CA LEU A 626 -9.89 7.63 29.16
C LEU A 626 -8.75 8.36 28.44
N LEU A 627 -8.27 9.48 28.99
CA LEU A 627 -7.12 10.22 28.47
C LEU A 627 -5.84 9.37 28.52
N LYS A 628 -5.56 8.70 29.64
CA LYS A 628 -4.41 7.79 29.77
C LYS A 628 -4.53 6.59 28.82
N ARG A 629 -5.74 6.10 28.55
CA ARG A 629 -5.99 5.07 27.54
C ARG A 629 -5.71 5.60 26.14
N GLN A 630 -6.22 6.78 25.80
CA GLN A 630 -5.99 7.41 24.50
C GLN A 630 -4.50 7.70 24.27
N ALA A 631 -3.80 8.27 25.25
CA ALA A 631 -2.36 8.51 25.20
C ALA A 631 -1.57 7.21 25.01
N ARG A 632 -1.86 6.17 25.82
CA ARG A 632 -1.21 4.86 25.66
C ARG A 632 -1.51 4.21 24.31
N TYR A 633 -2.71 4.38 23.77
CA TYR A 633 -3.07 3.87 22.45
C TYR A 633 -2.30 4.58 21.32
N ILE A 634 -2.20 5.91 21.37
CA ILE A 634 -1.46 6.72 20.39
C ILE A 634 0.03 6.37 20.43
N ILE A 635 0.59 6.26 21.63
CA ILE A 635 1.97 5.87 21.86
C ILE A 635 2.14 4.41 21.39
N SER A 636 1.59 3.42 22.08
CA SER A 636 1.98 2.02 21.83
C SER A 636 1.58 1.44 20.46
N LYS A 637 0.47 1.87 19.83
CA LYS A 637 -0.06 1.22 18.61
C LYS A 637 0.01 2.08 17.35
N LYS A 638 0.18 3.41 17.46
CA LYS A 638 0.08 4.34 16.31
C LYS A 638 1.20 5.39 16.27
N HIS A 639 2.39 5.09 16.81
CA HIS A 639 3.54 5.99 16.72
C HIS A 639 3.84 6.47 15.29
N SER A 640 3.79 5.58 14.28
CA SER A 640 4.02 5.96 12.87
C SER A 640 3.00 6.97 12.36
N PHE A 641 1.75 6.94 12.84
CA PHE A 641 0.70 7.89 12.46
C PHE A 641 0.91 9.25 13.12
N PHE A 642 1.25 9.28 14.41
CA PHE A 642 1.58 10.51 15.12
C PHE A 642 2.80 11.22 14.49
N ILE A 643 3.83 10.44 14.13
CA ILE A 643 5.00 10.96 13.42
C ILE A 643 4.57 11.55 12.07
N LEU A 644 3.78 10.82 11.27
CA LEU A 644 3.34 11.32 9.95
C LEU A 644 2.47 12.59 10.05
N GLN A 645 1.60 12.69 11.05
CA GLN A 645 0.67 13.82 11.18
C GLN A 645 1.32 15.08 11.78
N VAL A 646 2.32 14.94 12.66
CA VAL A 646 2.94 16.08 13.35
C VAL A 646 4.28 16.46 12.70
N VAL A 647 5.15 15.48 12.44
CA VAL A 647 6.51 15.75 11.94
C VAL A 647 6.48 16.19 10.49
N MET A 648 5.58 15.65 9.64
CA MET A 648 5.55 16.04 8.23
C MET A 648 5.06 17.47 8.00
N PRO A 649 3.97 17.97 8.61
CA PRO A 649 3.59 19.37 8.45
C PRO A 649 4.67 20.33 8.95
N ILE A 650 5.36 19.98 10.04
CA ILE A 650 6.51 20.75 10.52
C ILE A 650 7.64 20.72 9.49
N PHE A 651 7.95 19.55 8.91
CA PHE A 651 8.96 19.43 7.85
C PHE A 651 8.60 20.24 6.60
N PHE A 652 7.34 20.21 6.16
CA PHE A 652 6.85 21.03 5.04
C PHE A 652 6.88 22.51 5.38
N LEU A 653 6.51 22.91 6.59
CA LEU A 653 6.58 24.29 7.05
C LEU A 653 8.03 24.77 7.05
N CYS A 654 8.95 24.00 7.66
CA CYS A 654 10.38 24.31 7.65
C CYS A 654 10.96 24.37 6.23
N GLY A 655 10.59 23.42 5.37
CA GLY A 655 11.01 23.40 3.97
C GLY A 655 10.47 24.60 3.19
N PHE A 656 9.20 24.95 3.37
CA PHE A 656 8.58 26.12 2.76
C PHE A 656 9.25 27.41 3.27
N THR A 657 9.44 27.55 4.59
CA THR A 657 10.14 28.69 5.17
C THR A 657 11.58 28.78 4.68
N TYR A 658 12.31 27.67 4.56
CA TYR A 658 13.66 27.67 4.01
C TYR A 658 13.68 28.12 2.55
N LEU A 659 12.78 27.60 1.72
CA LEU A 659 12.67 27.97 0.31
C LEU A 659 12.28 29.44 0.11
N PHE A 660 11.31 29.94 0.87
CA PHE A 660 10.84 31.31 0.74
C PHE A 660 11.74 32.33 1.43
N ASN A 661 12.36 32.00 2.57
CA ASN A 661 13.30 32.92 3.21
C ASN A 661 14.60 33.04 2.42
N ASN A 662 15.02 31.98 1.72
CA ASN A 662 16.21 32.06 0.87
C ASN A 662 15.92 32.71 -0.50
N ASP A 663 14.69 32.63 -1.03
CA ASP A 663 14.37 33.15 -2.37
C ASP A 663 13.53 34.46 -2.41
N VAL A 664 12.85 34.88 -1.33
CA VAL A 664 11.88 36.02 -1.35
C VAL A 664 12.33 37.22 -0.51
N LEU A 665 13.54 37.19 0.04
CA LEU A 665 14.20 38.37 0.61
C LEU A 665 15.61 38.60 0.05
N GLU A 666 15.86 38.19 -1.19
CA GLU A 666 16.36 39.21 -2.11
C GLU A 666 15.18 40.18 -2.30
N THR A 667 14.97 41.05 -1.30
CA THR A 667 14.55 42.41 -1.61
C THR A 667 15.39 42.76 -2.82
N GLU A 668 14.78 43.16 -3.94
CA GLU A 668 15.50 44.00 -4.91
C GLU A 668 16.37 44.87 -4.04
N PRO A 669 17.72 44.78 -4.11
CA PRO A 669 18.53 45.58 -3.23
C PRO A 669 17.97 46.97 -3.45
N VAL A 670 17.35 47.55 -2.40
CA VAL A 670 16.79 48.89 -2.44
C VAL A 670 17.95 49.67 -2.97
N ASN A 671 17.96 49.99 -4.28
CA ASN A 671 19.21 50.23 -5.01
C ASN A 671 19.93 51.26 -4.17
N PRO A 672 20.95 50.89 -3.36
CA PRO A 672 21.53 51.87 -2.46
C PRO A 672 22.14 52.82 -3.45
N SER A 673 21.63 54.05 -3.50
CA SER A 673 21.87 55.05 -4.54
C SER A 673 23.29 54.87 -5.01
N ARG A 674 23.48 54.26 -6.20
CA ARG A 674 24.79 53.76 -6.64
C ARG A 674 25.78 54.88 -6.41
N THR A 675 26.66 54.72 -5.44
CA THR A 675 27.72 55.69 -5.21
C THR A 675 28.57 55.66 -6.47
N LEU A 676 28.66 56.82 -7.13
CA LEU A 676 29.45 56.94 -8.35
C LEU A 676 30.92 56.75 -7.96
N ASP A 677 31.50 55.63 -8.38
CA ASP A 677 32.91 55.34 -8.15
C ASP A 677 33.78 56.31 -8.98
N LEU A 678 34.55 57.17 -8.29
CA LEU A 678 35.38 58.19 -8.91
C LEU A 678 36.73 57.62 -9.39
N ASP A 679 37.01 56.33 -9.15
CA ASP A 679 38.23 55.65 -9.60
C ASP A 679 38.41 55.66 -11.12
N LEU A 680 37.30 55.69 -11.88
CA LEU A 680 37.31 55.88 -13.35
C LEU A 680 38.01 57.18 -13.80
N TYR A 681 38.12 58.18 -12.91
CA TYR A 681 38.67 59.49 -13.22
C TYR A 681 39.99 59.79 -12.52
N ASN A 682 40.51 58.87 -11.70
CA ASN A 682 41.73 59.03 -10.90
C ASN A 682 43.02 59.18 -11.77
N TYR A 683 42.91 58.92 -13.07
CA TYR A 683 44.00 59.04 -14.04
C TYR A 683 44.08 60.41 -14.75
N ARG A 684 43.15 61.34 -14.50
CA ARG A 684 43.17 62.69 -15.10
C ARG A 684 43.37 63.77 -14.03
N ASP A 685 44.45 64.54 -14.16
CA ASP A 685 44.93 65.44 -13.11
C ASP A 685 44.23 66.82 -13.01
N ASP A 686 43.11 67.04 -13.72
CA ASP A 686 42.45 68.37 -13.81
C ASP A 686 40.91 68.33 -13.70
N ARG A 687 40.34 67.36 -12.97
CA ARG A 687 38.88 67.29 -12.79
C ARG A 687 38.42 68.10 -11.59
N ARG A 688 37.31 68.83 -11.77
CA ARG A 688 36.67 69.65 -10.72
C ARG A 688 35.28 69.15 -10.39
N VAL A 689 34.92 69.16 -9.11
CA VAL A 689 33.62 68.73 -8.61
C VAL A 689 33.02 69.85 -7.79
N LEU A 690 31.81 70.28 -8.14
CA LEU A 690 31.06 71.26 -7.38
C LEU A 690 30.22 70.54 -6.33
N TYR A 691 30.20 71.04 -5.10
CA TYR A 691 29.41 70.41 -4.03
C TYR A 691 28.73 71.44 -3.12
N ASN A 692 27.59 71.03 -2.57
CA ASN A 692 26.79 71.78 -1.61
C ASN A 692 26.40 70.85 -0.46
N ALA A 693 27.40 70.48 0.34
CA ALA A 693 27.26 69.59 1.49
C ALA A 693 28.23 70.05 2.58
N ASP A 694 27.89 69.80 3.84
CA ASP A 694 28.64 70.34 4.96
C ASP A 694 29.95 69.59 5.27
N ASP A 695 30.08 68.32 4.88
CA ASP A 695 31.33 67.56 5.07
C ASP A 695 31.71 66.71 3.84
N VAL A 696 32.81 67.08 3.18
CA VAL A 696 33.40 66.36 2.01
C VAL A 696 34.88 66.03 2.27
N THR A 697 35.35 66.22 3.51
CA THR A 697 36.78 66.09 3.86
C THR A 697 37.31 64.68 3.64
N ALA A 698 36.52 63.65 3.94
CA ALA A 698 36.87 62.25 3.69
C ALA A 698 36.98 61.90 2.19
N LEU A 699 36.11 62.47 1.34
CA LEU A 699 36.15 62.24 -0.12
C LEU A 699 37.34 62.95 -0.76
N ALA A 700 37.65 64.17 -0.33
CA ALA A 700 38.80 64.93 -0.81
C ALA A 700 40.14 64.25 -0.47
N GLN A 701 40.24 63.57 0.68
CA GLN A 701 41.42 62.78 1.05
C GLN A 701 41.56 61.51 0.21
N THR A 702 40.45 60.89 -0.19
CA THR A 702 40.45 59.65 -0.99
C THR A 702 40.84 59.91 -2.45
N TYR A 703 40.49 61.08 -2.99
CA TYR A 703 40.75 61.46 -4.38
C TYR A 703 41.59 62.75 -4.49
N PRO A 704 42.91 62.70 -4.21
CA PRO A 704 43.76 63.90 -4.10
C PRO A 704 43.97 64.63 -5.43
N LYS A 705 43.67 63.99 -6.57
CA LYS A 705 43.81 64.54 -7.93
C LYS A 705 42.56 65.29 -8.41
N VAL A 706 41.45 65.21 -7.67
CA VAL A 706 40.19 65.87 -8.01
C VAL A 706 40.03 67.12 -7.13
N GLN A 707 39.77 68.27 -7.74
CA GLN A 707 39.58 69.53 -7.02
C GLN A 707 38.10 69.70 -6.64
N PHE A 708 37.81 69.85 -5.36
CA PHE A 708 36.46 70.06 -4.85
C PHE A 708 36.21 71.55 -4.59
N GLU A 709 35.18 72.12 -5.20
CA GLU A 709 34.79 73.53 -5.08
C GLU A 709 33.39 73.64 -4.46
N ARG A 710 33.23 74.40 -3.36
CA ARG A 710 31.92 74.57 -2.71
C ARG A 710 31.08 75.60 -3.48
N SER A 711 29.84 75.27 -3.82
CA SER A 711 28.87 76.20 -4.42
C SER A 711 27.54 76.14 -3.68
N SER A 712 26.89 77.29 -3.45
CA SER A 712 25.59 77.38 -2.76
C SER A 712 24.42 76.89 -3.61
N ASP A 713 24.54 77.01 -4.94
CA ASP A 713 23.63 76.40 -5.91
C ASP A 713 24.49 75.76 -7.00
N ILE A 714 24.36 74.45 -7.14
CA ILE A 714 25.17 73.66 -8.06
C ILE A 714 24.69 73.88 -9.49
N TYR A 715 23.38 73.98 -9.71
CA TYR A 715 22.81 74.16 -11.04
C TYR A 715 23.18 75.52 -11.61
N GLU A 716 23.06 76.57 -10.81
CA GLU A 716 23.42 77.92 -11.24
C GLU A 716 24.94 78.05 -11.47
N GLY A 717 25.76 77.43 -10.61
CA GLY A 717 27.22 77.39 -10.76
C GLY A 717 27.65 76.71 -12.06
N ILE A 718 27.16 75.49 -12.31
CA ILE A 718 27.46 74.71 -13.52
C ILE A 718 27.02 75.49 -14.78
N LEU A 719 25.82 76.08 -14.77
CA LEU A 719 25.29 76.84 -15.90
C LEU A 719 26.11 78.10 -16.19
N ASN A 720 26.60 78.78 -15.15
CA ASN A 720 27.44 79.97 -15.29
C ASN A 720 28.84 79.63 -15.85
N TYR A 721 29.43 78.50 -15.47
CA TYR A 721 30.70 78.04 -16.05
C TYR A 721 30.54 77.59 -17.51
N ALA A 722 29.46 76.87 -17.82
CA ALA A 722 29.14 76.47 -19.20
C ALA A 722 28.98 77.67 -20.15
N LYS A 723 28.41 78.78 -19.66
CA LYS A 723 28.24 80.02 -20.43
C LYS A 723 29.52 80.82 -20.63
N LYS A 724 30.55 80.60 -19.80
CA LYS A 724 31.79 81.41 -19.77
C LYS A 724 32.91 80.79 -20.62
N ASP A 725 33.13 79.48 -20.52
CA ASP A 725 34.07 78.73 -21.37
C ASP A 725 33.71 77.23 -21.41
N VAL A 726 33.42 76.69 -22.59
CA VAL A 726 32.97 75.31 -22.78
C VAL A 726 34.10 74.29 -22.55
N TRP A 727 35.35 74.68 -22.76
CA TRP A 727 36.50 73.79 -22.51
C TRP A 727 36.77 73.59 -21.02
N ASP A 728 36.54 74.63 -20.22
CA ASP A 728 36.66 74.55 -18.77
C ASP A 728 35.46 73.82 -18.15
N TYR A 729 34.26 73.99 -18.71
CA TYR A 729 33.09 73.18 -18.36
C TYR A 729 33.35 71.68 -18.49
N ASN A 730 34.05 71.24 -19.54
CA ASN A 730 34.40 69.83 -19.72
C ASN A 730 35.27 69.27 -18.58
N LYS A 731 35.93 70.12 -17.77
CA LYS A 731 36.68 69.72 -16.57
C LYS A 731 35.79 69.50 -15.35
N TYR A 732 34.62 70.12 -15.31
CA TYR A 732 33.57 69.91 -14.32
C TYR A 732 32.69 68.75 -14.75
N LEU A 733 32.78 67.61 -14.06
CA LEU A 733 31.97 66.45 -14.46
C LEU A 733 30.69 66.27 -13.65
N PHE A 734 30.66 66.68 -12.38
CA PHE A 734 29.57 66.33 -11.48
C PHE A 734 29.31 67.43 -10.44
N GLY A 735 28.04 67.54 -10.03
CA GLY A 735 27.56 68.40 -8.96
C GLY A 735 26.93 67.56 -7.84
N LEU A 736 27.38 67.74 -6.58
CA LEU A 736 26.96 66.96 -5.41
C LEU A 736 26.06 67.78 -4.48
N GLU A 737 24.75 67.56 -4.54
CA GLU A 737 23.77 68.21 -3.67
C GLU A 737 23.22 67.19 -2.66
N TYR A 738 23.35 67.47 -1.36
CA TYR A 738 22.72 66.66 -0.31
C TYR A 738 21.42 67.35 0.12
N ASN A 739 20.29 66.71 -0.15
CA ASN A 739 19.01 67.13 0.41
C ASN A 739 18.81 66.40 1.76
N ASP A 740 18.36 67.12 2.79
CA ASP A 740 18.09 66.66 4.16
C ASP A 740 16.89 65.68 4.25
N THR A 741 16.76 64.75 3.31
CA THR A 741 15.74 63.69 3.35
C THR A 741 16.39 62.33 3.53
N ASP A 742 16.63 61.98 4.80
CA ASP A 742 16.72 60.64 5.42
C ASP A 742 17.52 59.50 4.74
N ALA A 743 18.31 59.78 3.70
CA ALA A 743 19.29 58.84 3.18
C ALA A 743 20.61 58.98 3.94
N LYS A 744 20.72 58.30 5.08
CA LYS A 744 22.02 58.10 5.77
C LYS A 744 22.99 57.41 4.82
N VAL A 745 24.01 58.12 4.39
CA VAL A 745 25.22 57.54 3.79
C VAL A 745 26.03 56.91 4.92
N PRO A 746 26.38 55.62 4.87
CA PRO A 746 27.32 55.06 5.82
C PRO A 746 28.71 55.61 5.49
N ILE A 747 29.34 56.25 6.47
CA ILE A 747 30.77 56.58 6.41
C ILE A 747 31.51 55.31 6.84
N SER A 748 32.36 54.82 5.92
CA SER A 748 33.33 53.71 5.98
C SER A 748 32.82 52.31 6.29
#